data_AF-A0A8B8C9C2-F1
#
_entry.id   AF-A0A8B8C9C2-F1
#
_cell.length_a   1.000
_cell.length_b   1.000
_cell.length_c   1.000
_cell.angle_alpha   90.00
_cell.angle_beta   90.00
_cell.angle_gamma   90.00
#
_symmetry.space_group_name_H-M   'P 1'
#
loop_
_entity.id
_entity.type
_entity.pdbx_description
1 polymer ?
#
loop_
_entity_poly.entity_id
_entity_poly.type
_entity_poly.pdbx_seq_one_letter_code
_entity_poly.pdbx_strand_id
1 'polypeptide(L)'
;MDCYIVLVYLSIVLLSRAYDDISYQHYAVQYPLFGGHAEFYKATNALDRNISTCTRNEGIGLNSQHKSVMWRVDFGRMYNIYSVNILFKHYEGYEMRQRGRFAGFSIYISNSGDIDTSALCYHDETGVPPLNFTTICLSFGRYVIFYNERLNGVSYPEKYEVSNVFTELCEVIVYGCKTAGTYGNNCDSQCPRHCRYNTCHIQSGTCFECEPGWIGSYCRQECAEGWYGQNCTLKCSGHCRDNASCDHVTGQCLDGCDAEWKGSRCDVEQIDLSYQKAATQLPLYSGLHELFKANNAVDRNITTCTRTDIIGPNSPDKRAWWKVDLGGMYHVNSIRIAFKKYDDFEMRQRGRLAGFSLFVSTDGSIENSSLCYKDGPKLPPLDFITHCVKYGRYVIFYNERLDAVSYPASYEHSSYTELCELTVYGCNKSGLYGNKCDFVCPVRCKDKICDIKNGTCLSCEPGFFGNYCTIGCEYGSYGEGCKLRCGKNCVNKTCNFVTGHCEAGCISGWTGQLCDQGCEYGSYGEGCKQRCGKNCVNNTCNLVTGHCEGGCISGWTGHLCDQACVQSYGKNCMYHCSPYCFERKCDRFNGTCLTGCTDNFYGERCDKDVFREQRTDASELNCTCRPWIIVGAISLTINSLCFIGVSTFIWRVHTKKLGIFTKLQLCSKSDLYTHAEPTIENPSHYQELDLQTERSAYQNTTLR
;
A
#
# COMPACT_ATOMS: atom_id res chain seq x y z
N MET A 1 26.41 -99.83 -21.78
CA MET A 1 25.54 -98.63 -21.91
C MET A 1 26.18 -97.59 -21.02
N ASP A 2 27.11 -96.82 -21.57
CA ASP A 2 27.84 -95.80 -20.82
C ASP A 2 27.23 -94.43 -21.10
N CYS A 3 26.75 -93.80 -20.04
CA CYS A 3 26.06 -92.53 -20.04
C CYS A 3 27.09 -91.41 -19.91
N TYR A 4 27.25 -90.57 -20.94
CA TYR A 4 28.05 -89.35 -20.86
C TYR A 4 27.13 -88.17 -20.50
N ILE A 5 27.35 -87.60 -19.32
CA ILE A 5 26.73 -86.34 -18.90
C ILE A 5 27.46 -85.19 -19.60
N VAL A 6 26.77 -84.50 -20.50
CA VAL A 6 27.24 -83.24 -21.09
C VAL A 6 26.80 -82.10 -20.17
N LEU A 7 27.74 -81.51 -19.44
CA LEU A 7 27.54 -80.27 -18.69
C LEU A 7 27.67 -79.07 -19.64
N VAL A 8 26.54 -78.42 -19.94
CA VAL A 8 26.51 -77.15 -20.68
C VAL A 8 26.74 -76.01 -19.68
N TYR A 9 27.88 -75.33 -19.78
CA TYR A 9 28.14 -74.07 -19.09
C TYR A 9 27.37 -72.95 -19.79
N LEU A 10 26.32 -72.43 -19.14
CA LEU A 10 25.67 -71.16 -19.51
C LEU A 10 26.57 -70.01 -19.05
N SER A 11 27.27 -69.39 -20.00
CA SER A 11 27.95 -68.12 -19.79
C SER A 11 26.93 -67.04 -19.46
N ILE A 12 26.96 -66.54 -18.23
CA ILE A 12 26.22 -65.35 -17.80
C ILE A 12 26.80 -64.17 -18.59
N VAL A 13 26.06 -63.66 -19.57
CA VAL A 13 26.37 -62.39 -20.23
C VAL A 13 26.17 -61.28 -19.21
N LEU A 14 27.26 -60.72 -18.69
CA LEU A 14 27.24 -59.51 -17.88
C LEU A 14 26.83 -58.35 -18.77
N LEU A 15 25.57 -57.92 -18.69
CA LEU A 15 25.10 -56.67 -19.29
C LEU A 15 25.82 -55.50 -18.60
N SER A 16 26.79 -54.89 -19.29
CA SER A 16 27.44 -53.65 -18.84
C SER A 16 26.43 -52.51 -18.89
N ARG A 17 26.21 -51.82 -17.76
CA ARG A 17 25.42 -50.59 -17.70
C ARG A 17 26.29 -49.42 -18.16
N ALA A 18 25.82 -48.64 -19.13
CA ALA A 18 26.54 -47.50 -19.67
C ALA A 18 25.99 -46.20 -19.07
N TYR A 19 26.46 -45.86 -17.86
CA TYR A 19 26.20 -44.57 -17.24
C TYR A 19 27.44 -43.68 -17.33
N ASP A 20 27.22 -42.39 -17.52
CA ASP A 20 28.28 -41.39 -17.60
C ASP A 20 28.63 -40.86 -16.21
N ASP A 21 29.89 -40.47 -16.03
CA ASP A 21 30.32 -39.60 -14.93
C ASP A 21 29.82 -38.18 -15.19
N ILE A 22 28.73 -37.81 -14.52
CA ILE A 22 28.07 -36.52 -14.62
C ILE A 22 28.69 -35.46 -13.70
N SER A 23 29.62 -35.83 -12.82
CA SER A 23 30.30 -34.91 -11.90
C SER A 23 31.49 -34.19 -12.51
N TYR A 24 32.10 -34.76 -13.57
CA TYR A 24 33.28 -34.20 -14.22
C TYR A 24 33.14 -32.70 -14.55
N GLN A 25 34.13 -31.92 -14.11
CA GLN A 25 34.25 -30.47 -14.35
C GLN A 25 33.06 -29.61 -13.90
N HIS A 26 32.26 -30.10 -12.94
CA HIS A 26 31.21 -29.29 -12.33
C HIS A 26 31.75 -28.40 -11.20
N TYR A 27 30.96 -27.38 -10.85
CA TYR A 27 31.27 -26.50 -9.74
C TYR A 27 31.13 -27.25 -8.42
N ALA A 28 32.08 -27.06 -7.50
CA ALA A 28 32.04 -27.65 -6.18
C ALA A 28 32.49 -26.67 -5.11
N VAL A 29 31.95 -26.86 -3.90
CA VAL A 29 32.28 -26.09 -2.70
C VAL A 29 32.57 -27.03 -1.55
N GLN A 30 33.35 -26.56 -0.58
CA GLN A 30 33.68 -27.31 0.62
C GLN A 30 33.71 -26.39 1.85
N TYR A 31 33.41 -26.94 3.01
CA TYR A 31 33.46 -26.24 4.29
C TYR A 31 33.83 -27.20 5.42
N PRO A 32 34.67 -26.83 6.40
CA PRO A 32 35.47 -25.60 6.45
C PRO A 32 36.61 -25.58 5.41
N LEU A 33 37.07 -24.38 5.03
CA LEU A 33 38.18 -24.20 4.07
C LEU A 33 39.53 -24.40 4.75
N PHE A 34 40.47 -25.05 4.08
CA PHE A 34 41.82 -25.25 4.61
C PHE A 34 42.67 -23.96 4.54
N GLY A 35 43.04 -23.40 5.70
CA GLY A 35 43.66 -22.08 5.81
C GLY A 35 45.12 -21.94 5.32
N GLY A 36 45.84 -23.05 5.09
CA GLY A 36 47.29 -22.99 4.76
C GLY A 36 47.60 -22.84 3.26
N HIS A 37 46.77 -23.39 2.38
CA HIS A 37 47.08 -23.56 0.95
C HIS A 37 45.81 -23.76 0.10
N ALA A 38 44.89 -22.79 0.14
CA ALA A 38 43.60 -22.88 -0.56
C ALA A 38 43.73 -23.10 -2.09
N GLU A 39 44.85 -22.71 -2.69
CA GLU A 39 45.10 -22.91 -4.13
C GLU A 39 45.32 -24.37 -4.53
N PHE A 40 45.84 -25.22 -3.63
CA PHE A 40 46.18 -26.61 -3.91
C PHE A 40 45.05 -27.59 -3.55
N TYR A 41 44.16 -27.22 -2.63
CA TYR A 41 43.09 -28.08 -2.10
C TYR A 41 41.70 -27.53 -2.44
N LYS A 42 41.48 -27.20 -3.72
CA LYS A 42 40.19 -26.69 -4.21
C LYS A 42 39.13 -27.79 -4.16
N ALA A 43 37.88 -27.41 -3.87
CA ALA A 43 36.77 -28.36 -3.84
C ALA A 43 36.56 -29.08 -5.19
N THR A 44 36.86 -28.41 -6.31
CA THR A 44 36.76 -28.96 -7.67
C THR A 44 37.82 -30.02 -7.99
N ASN A 45 38.88 -30.15 -7.17
CA ASN A 45 39.88 -31.20 -7.37
C ASN A 45 39.30 -32.61 -7.26
N ALA A 46 38.15 -32.79 -6.58
CA ALA A 46 37.47 -34.07 -6.54
C ALA A 46 36.68 -34.40 -7.83
N LEU A 47 36.70 -33.54 -8.85
CA LEU A 47 35.86 -33.66 -10.05
C LEU A 47 36.65 -33.52 -11.35
N ASP A 48 37.97 -33.68 -11.28
CA ASP A 48 38.89 -33.40 -12.39
C ASP A 48 39.44 -34.67 -13.06
N ARG A 49 39.01 -35.87 -12.63
CA ARG A 49 39.50 -37.19 -13.07
C ARG A 49 40.99 -37.40 -12.82
N ASN A 50 41.57 -36.65 -11.90
CA ASN A 50 42.96 -36.77 -11.52
C ASN A 50 43.09 -37.15 -10.05
N ILE A 51 43.17 -38.46 -9.79
CA ILE A 51 43.29 -39.02 -8.43
C ILE A 51 44.54 -38.56 -7.64
N SER A 52 45.49 -37.86 -8.29
CA SER A 52 46.65 -37.29 -7.62
C SER A 52 46.35 -35.97 -6.91
N THR A 53 45.35 -35.22 -7.39
CA THR A 53 44.82 -33.99 -6.78
C THR A 53 43.67 -34.35 -5.85
N CYS A 54 43.60 -33.71 -4.70
CA CYS A 54 42.52 -33.98 -3.73
C CYS A 54 42.01 -32.69 -3.11
N THR A 55 40.79 -32.73 -2.63
CA THR A 55 40.25 -31.74 -1.70
C THR A 55 40.91 -31.93 -0.33
N ARG A 56 40.83 -30.89 0.50
CA ARG A 56 41.19 -31.00 1.91
C ARG A 56 40.47 -29.93 2.71
N ASN A 57 39.80 -30.35 3.77
CA ASN A 57 39.18 -29.46 4.72
C ASN A 57 40.11 -29.15 5.91
N GLU A 58 39.78 -28.11 6.65
CA GLU A 58 40.33 -27.92 7.99
C GLU A 58 39.92 -29.08 8.90
N GLY A 59 40.76 -29.41 9.87
CA GLY A 59 40.51 -30.54 10.76
C GLY A 59 39.23 -30.34 11.56
N ILE A 60 38.43 -31.39 11.75
CA ILE A 60 37.25 -31.39 12.64
C ILE A 60 37.50 -32.30 13.85
N GLY A 61 36.67 -32.15 14.89
CA GLY A 61 36.66 -33.04 16.06
C GLY A 61 36.96 -32.36 17.38
N LEU A 62 37.34 -33.14 18.40
CA LEU A 62 37.45 -32.69 19.79
C LEU A 62 38.36 -31.47 19.96
N ASN A 63 39.51 -31.47 19.27
CA ASN A 63 40.52 -30.42 19.36
C ASN A 63 40.36 -29.32 18.30
N SER A 64 39.25 -29.32 17.55
CA SER A 64 38.96 -28.33 16.52
C SER A 64 37.78 -27.43 16.90
N GLN A 65 37.79 -26.21 16.36
CA GLN A 65 36.63 -25.30 16.36
C GLN A 65 35.50 -25.82 15.47
N HIS A 66 35.82 -26.61 14.44
CA HIS A 66 34.86 -27.20 13.53
C HIS A 66 34.47 -28.62 13.97
N LYS A 67 33.19 -28.93 13.88
CA LYS A 67 32.62 -30.24 14.26
C LYS A 67 32.08 -31.03 13.09
N SER A 68 31.90 -30.40 11.94
CA SER A 68 31.43 -31.07 10.73
C SER A 68 32.15 -30.55 9.52
N VAL A 69 32.15 -31.38 8.49
CA VAL A 69 32.71 -31.10 7.18
C VAL A 69 31.67 -31.41 6.12
N MET A 70 31.63 -30.55 5.11
CA MET A 70 30.75 -30.67 3.97
C MET A 70 31.54 -30.45 2.69
N TRP A 71 31.29 -31.29 1.70
CA TRP A 71 31.68 -31.05 0.32
C TRP A 71 30.44 -31.23 -0.56
N ARG A 72 30.24 -30.35 -1.55
CA ARG A 72 29.05 -30.36 -2.40
C ARG A 72 29.41 -30.02 -3.83
N VAL A 73 28.92 -30.82 -4.77
CA VAL A 73 28.92 -30.51 -6.22
C VAL A 73 27.56 -29.93 -6.63
N ASP A 74 27.57 -28.98 -7.57
CA ASP A 74 26.39 -28.40 -8.21
C ASP A 74 26.40 -28.75 -9.71
N PHE A 75 25.40 -29.51 -10.15
CA PHE A 75 25.24 -29.91 -11.56
C PHE A 75 24.59 -28.83 -12.44
N GLY A 76 24.16 -27.70 -11.86
CA GLY A 76 23.45 -26.61 -12.53
C GLY A 76 21.99 -26.90 -12.89
N ARG A 77 21.60 -28.18 -12.98
CA ARG A 77 20.23 -28.66 -13.23
C ARG A 77 20.00 -30.01 -12.58
N MET A 78 18.78 -30.53 -12.69
CA MET A 78 18.39 -31.82 -12.12
C MET A 78 18.87 -32.98 -13.00
N TYR A 79 19.50 -33.97 -12.37
CA TYR A 79 19.96 -35.20 -13.01
C TYR A 79 19.37 -36.43 -12.35
N ASN A 80 19.10 -37.48 -13.13
CA ASN A 80 18.82 -38.81 -12.61
C ASN A 80 20.16 -39.46 -12.24
N ILE A 81 20.30 -39.83 -10.97
CA ILE A 81 21.53 -40.38 -10.37
C ILE A 81 21.36 -41.89 -10.21
N TYR A 82 22.43 -42.63 -10.51
CA TYR A 82 22.48 -44.08 -10.32
C TYR A 82 23.37 -44.47 -9.14
N SER A 83 24.60 -43.96 -9.08
CA SER A 83 25.54 -44.30 -8.01
C SER A 83 26.54 -43.18 -7.76
N VAL A 84 27.11 -43.16 -6.56
CA VAL A 84 28.19 -42.27 -6.17
C VAL A 84 29.38 -43.11 -5.76
N ASN A 85 30.52 -42.85 -6.39
CA ASN A 85 31.82 -43.41 -6.03
C ASN A 85 32.69 -42.30 -5.44
N ILE A 86 33.42 -42.61 -4.37
CA ILE A 86 34.31 -41.69 -3.68
C ILE A 86 35.65 -42.39 -3.50
N LEU A 87 36.69 -41.73 -4.00
CA LEU A 87 38.09 -42.09 -3.82
C LEU A 87 38.69 -41.16 -2.77
N PHE A 88 38.98 -41.70 -1.60
CA PHE A 88 39.65 -40.99 -0.51
C PHE A 88 41.17 -41.04 -0.69
N LYS A 89 41.88 -40.06 -0.12
CA LYS A 89 43.35 -40.04 -0.15
C LYS A 89 43.91 -41.30 0.50
N HIS A 90 44.80 -41.99 -0.22
CA HIS A 90 45.59 -43.11 0.28
C HIS A 90 46.96 -42.61 0.76
N TYR A 91 47.32 -42.94 1.99
CA TYR A 91 48.71 -42.91 2.48
C TYR A 91 49.12 -44.32 2.88
N GLU A 92 50.19 -44.79 2.24
CA GLU A 92 50.77 -46.12 2.43
C GLU A 92 51.15 -46.35 3.91
N GLY A 93 50.66 -47.46 4.49
CA GLY A 93 50.92 -47.84 5.88
C GLY A 93 50.04 -47.13 6.93
N TYR A 94 49.12 -46.25 6.51
CA TYR A 94 48.20 -45.51 7.39
C TYR A 94 46.72 -45.69 7.02
N GLU A 95 46.38 -46.76 6.31
CA GLU A 95 45.06 -47.00 5.72
C GLU A 95 43.95 -47.01 6.77
N MET A 96 44.13 -47.74 7.87
CA MET A 96 43.12 -47.86 8.92
C MET A 96 42.81 -46.51 9.58
N ARG A 97 43.85 -45.69 9.80
CA ARG A 97 43.69 -44.33 10.33
C ARG A 97 42.90 -43.44 9.38
N GLN A 98 43.18 -43.50 8.07
CA GLN A 98 42.41 -42.73 7.09
C GLN A 98 40.95 -43.14 7.08
N ARG A 99 40.68 -44.45 7.05
CA ARG A 99 39.32 -44.98 7.11
C ARG A 99 38.57 -44.52 8.35
N GLY A 100 39.25 -44.45 9.50
CA GLY A 100 38.70 -43.91 10.74
C GLY A 100 38.35 -42.41 10.70
N ARG A 101 39.01 -41.62 9.84
CA ARG A 101 38.71 -40.18 9.68
C ARG A 101 37.37 -39.94 8.97
N PHE A 102 37.07 -40.71 7.94
CA PHE A 102 35.82 -40.55 7.20
C PHE A 102 34.74 -41.55 7.61
N ALA A 103 35.00 -42.46 8.56
CA ALA A 103 33.97 -43.31 9.14
C ALA A 103 32.77 -42.48 9.68
N GLY A 104 31.55 -42.99 9.48
CA GLY A 104 30.30 -42.33 9.84
C GLY A 104 29.84 -41.23 8.90
N PHE A 105 30.43 -41.10 7.71
CA PHE A 105 30.00 -40.10 6.73
C PHE A 105 28.62 -40.43 6.12
N SER A 106 28.00 -39.40 5.56
CA SER A 106 26.74 -39.47 4.84
C SER A 106 26.87 -38.87 3.43
N ILE A 107 26.07 -39.40 2.50
CA ILE A 107 25.87 -38.83 1.17
C ILE A 107 24.41 -38.44 1.04
N TYR A 108 24.17 -37.18 0.66
CA TYR A 108 22.84 -36.64 0.41
C TYR A 108 22.67 -36.17 -1.03
N ILE A 109 21.46 -36.31 -1.55
CA ILE A 109 21.04 -35.81 -2.85
C ILE A 109 20.04 -34.67 -2.62
N SER A 110 20.32 -33.47 -3.12
CA SER A 110 19.51 -32.28 -2.84
C SER A 110 19.11 -31.54 -4.12
N ASN A 111 17.95 -30.88 -4.06
CA ASN A 111 17.42 -30.03 -5.13
C ASN A 111 17.75 -28.55 -4.89
N SER A 112 17.81 -28.11 -3.62
CA SER A 112 18.14 -26.74 -3.22
C SER A 112 19.62 -26.56 -2.87
N GLY A 113 20.28 -27.65 -2.45
CA GLY A 113 21.63 -27.64 -1.93
C GLY A 113 21.69 -27.69 -0.40
N ASP A 114 20.54 -27.64 0.27
CA ASP A 114 20.43 -27.78 1.73
C ASP A 114 20.33 -29.26 2.13
N ILE A 115 20.93 -29.62 3.26
CA ILE A 115 20.91 -30.98 3.81
C ILE A 115 19.53 -31.32 4.40
N ASP A 116 18.86 -30.37 5.07
CA ASP A 116 17.60 -30.63 5.78
C ASP A 116 16.45 -31.04 4.84
N THR A 117 16.48 -30.57 3.60
CA THR A 117 15.49 -30.89 2.56
C THR A 117 16.01 -31.92 1.54
N SER A 118 17.13 -32.57 1.84
CA SER A 118 17.77 -33.53 0.94
C SER A 118 17.33 -34.96 1.23
N ALA A 119 17.45 -35.83 0.22
CA ALA A 119 17.29 -37.26 0.39
C ALA A 119 18.62 -37.88 0.84
N LEU A 120 18.62 -38.60 1.96
CA LEU A 120 19.76 -39.41 2.39
C LEU A 120 19.94 -40.58 1.40
N CYS A 121 21.06 -40.59 0.67
CA CYS A 121 21.43 -41.74 -0.15
C CYS A 121 22.14 -42.81 0.69
N TYR A 122 23.08 -42.39 1.54
CA TYR A 122 23.93 -43.33 2.27
C TYR A 122 24.36 -42.73 3.61
N HIS A 123 24.46 -43.59 4.62
CA HIS A 123 25.11 -43.31 5.90
C HIS A 123 25.96 -44.52 6.29
N ASP A 124 27.20 -44.29 6.73
CA ASP A 124 28.09 -45.37 7.17
C ASP A 124 27.75 -45.87 8.57
N GLU A 125 27.15 -47.06 8.63
CA GLU A 125 26.87 -47.80 9.87
C GLU A 125 27.93 -48.88 10.19
N THR A 126 28.88 -49.12 9.26
CA THR A 126 29.84 -50.25 9.34
C THR A 126 31.10 -49.93 10.12
N GLY A 127 31.37 -48.64 10.30
CA GLY A 127 32.36 -48.11 11.22
C GLY A 127 33.79 -47.94 10.70
N VAL A 128 34.10 -48.45 9.50
CA VAL A 128 35.34 -48.09 8.76
C VAL A 128 35.16 -48.41 7.27
N PRO A 129 34.69 -47.47 6.44
CA PRO A 129 34.47 -47.68 5.01
C PRO A 129 35.80 -47.83 4.26
N PRO A 130 35.83 -48.47 3.07
CA PRO A 130 37.03 -48.57 2.24
C PRO A 130 37.45 -47.21 1.66
N LEU A 131 38.73 -47.08 1.30
CA LEU A 131 39.27 -45.86 0.65
C LEU A 131 38.75 -45.64 -0.77
N ASN A 132 38.26 -46.69 -1.43
CA ASN A 132 37.49 -46.62 -2.66
C ASN A 132 36.08 -47.14 -2.34
N PHE A 133 35.13 -46.22 -2.22
CA PHE A 133 33.79 -46.49 -1.77
C PHE A 133 32.79 -46.26 -2.90
N THR A 134 31.83 -47.16 -3.07
CA THR A 134 30.73 -46.99 -4.02
C THR A 134 29.42 -47.34 -3.36
N THR A 135 28.43 -46.47 -3.53
CA THR A 135 27.03 -46.75 -3.15
C THR A 135 26.08 -46.46 -4.31
N ILE A 136 24.98 -47.20 -4.36
CA ILE A 136 23.92 -46.97 -5.32
C ILE A 136 22.97 -45.91 -4.74
N CYS A 137 22.70 -44.85 -5.51
CA CYS A 137 21.81 -43.74 -5.17
C CYS A 137 20.75 -43.60 -6.27
N LEU A 138 19.70 -44.45 -6.27
CA LEU A 138 18.63 -44.38 -7.26
C LEU A 138 17.68 -43.20 -6.97
N SER A 139 18.13 -42.00 -7.28
CA SER A 139 17.44 -40.75 -6.95
C SER A 139 17.65 -39.71 -8.04
N PHE A 140 17.21 -38.48 -7.78
CA PHE A 140 17.42 -37.36 -8.67
C PHE A 140 17.75 -36.12 -7.85
N GLY A 141 18.59 -35.24 -8.40
CA GLY A 141 19.03 -34.05 -7.68
C GLY A 141 19.88 -33.12 -8.53
N ARG A 142 20.04 -31.90 -8.05
CA ARG A 142 21.00 -30.92 -8.59
C ARG A 142 22.33 -30.97 -7.86
N TYR A 143 22.33 -31.41 -6.59
CA TYR A 143 23.50 -31.44 -5.75
C TYR A 143 23.73 -32.83 -5.17
N VAL A 144 24.99 -33.24 -5.11
CA VAL A 144 25.46 -34.35 -4.27
C VAL A 144 26.30 -33.75 -3.15
N ILE A 145 25.99 -34.11 -1.91
CA ILE A 145 26.61 -33.57 -0.70
C ILE A 145 27.26 -34.72 0.06
N PHE A 146 28.57 -34.63 0.26
CA PHE A 146 29.28 -35.42 1.25
C PHE A 146 29.26 -34.67 2.58
N TYR A 147 28.89 -35.36 3.65
CA TYR A 147 28.85 -34.81 5.00
C TYR A 147 29.50 -35.76 6.00
N ASN A 148 30.30 -35.24 6.92
CA ASN A 148 30.87 -36.03 8.00
C ASN A 148 31.02 -35.17 9.26
N GLU A 149 30.92 -35.77 10.44
CA GLU A 149 30.87 -35.01 11.69
C GLU A 149 31.53 -35.71 12.89
N ARG A 150 31.97 -34.89 13.84
CA ARG A 150 32.61 -35.24 15.11
C ARG A 150 32.12 -34.26 16.19
N LEU A 151 31.01 -34.62 16.82
CA LEU A 151 30.29 -33.82 17.82
C LEU A 151 30.85 -34.06 19.22
N ASN A 152 30.78 -33.03 20.07
CA ASN A 152 31.20 -33.12 21.46
C ASN A 152 30.17 -33.95 22.27
N GLY A 153 30.64 -34.82 23.15
CA GLY A 153 29.77 -35.62 24.03
C GLY A 153 29.13 -36.86 23.36
N VAL A 154 29.39 -37.09 22.08
CA VAL A 154 28.98 -38.31 21.37
C VAL A 154 30.08 -39.37 21.50
N SER A 155 29.70 -40.59 21.86
CA SER A 155 30.62 -41.74 21.88
C SER A 155 30.72 -42.32 20.47
N TYR A 156 31.91 -42.26 19.88
CA TYR A 156 32.19 -42.85 18.58
C TYR A 156 32.78 -44.27 18.73
N PRO A 157 32.59 -45.17 17.76
CA PRO A 157 33.23 -46.49 17.76
C PRO A 157 34.76 -46.39 17.83
N GLU A 158 35.42 -47.37 18.44
CA GLU A 158 36.87 -47.34 18.75
C GLU A 158 37.78 -47.05 17.54
N LYS A 159 37.35 -47.46 16.33
CA LYS A 159 38.12 -47.27 15.09
C LYS A 159 37.95 -45.87 14.47
N TYR A 160 37.11 -45.01 15.04
CA TYR A 160 36.90 -43.65 14.55
C TYR A 160 38.01 -42.75 15.07
N GLU A 161 38.55 -41.95 14.16
CA GLU A 161 39.41 -40.84 14.56
C GLU A 161 38.51 -39.69 15.07
N VAL A 162 38.85 -39.08 16.21
CA VAL A 162 37.98 -38.06 16.85
C VAL A 162 38.66 -36.69 17.10
N SER A 163 39.99 -36.61 17.05
CA SER A 163 40.74 -35.41 17.46
C SER A 163 41.53 -34.72 16.34
N ASN A 164 41.77 -35.42 15.21
CA ASN A 164 42.50 -34.89 14.05
C ASN A 164 41.91 -35.45 12.74
N VAL A 165 40.65 -35.09 12.47
CA VAL A 165 39.89 -35.61 11.34
C VAL A 165 39.98 -34.63 10.17
N PHE A 166 40.72 -35.03 9.15
CA PHE A 166 40.76 -34.34 7.86
C PHE A 166 40.03 -35.18 6.83
N THR A 167 39.16 -34.54 6.06
CA THR A 167 38.53 -35.16 4.89
C THR A 167 39.31 -34.75 3.65
N GLU A 168 39.74 -35.75 2.88
CA GLU A 168 40.48 -35.58 1.64
C GLU A 168 39.85 -36.47 0.56
N LEU A 169 39.04 -35.84 -0.30
CA LEU A 169 38.38 -36.50 -1.42
C LEU A 169 39.24 -36.28 -2.66
N CYS A 170 39.81 -37.35 -3.22
CA CYS A 170 40.64 -37.28 -4.42
C CYS A 170 39.80 -37.39 -5.69
N GLU A 171 38.70 -38.14 -5.66
CA GLU A 171 37.72 -38.11 -6.73
C GLU A 171 36.33 -38.44 -6.18
N VAL A 172 35.30 -37.79 -6.68
CA VAL A 172 33.90 -38.10 -6.43
C VAL A 172 33.23 -38.27 -7.80
N ILE A 173 32.96 -39.51 -8.17
CA ILE A 173 32.37 -39.88 -9.45
C ILE A 173 30.89 -40.17 -9.24
N VAL A 174 30.04 -39.33 -9.80
CA VAL A 174 28.58 -39.49 -9.79
C VAL A 174 28.18 -40.08 -11.14
N TYR A 175 27.69 -41.31 -11.13
CA TYR A 175 27.20 -41.98 -12.32
C TYR A 175 25.72 -41.69 -12.53
N GLY A 176 25.37 -41.29 -13.76
CA GLY A 176 23.99 -41.02 -14.18
C GLY A 176 23.87 -40.88 -15.69
N CYS A 177 22.78 -40.27 -16.16
CA CYS A 177 22.58 -39.98 -17.57
C CYS A 177 23.03 -38.55 -17.89
N LYS A 178 23.96 -38.38 -18.84
CA LYS A 178 24.46 -37.05 -19.25
C LYS A 178 23.38 -36.16 -19.86
N THR A 179 22.43 -36.76 -20.58
CA THR A 179 21.23 -36.08 -21.05
C THR A 179 20.21 -36.07 -19.91
N ALA A 180 19.86 -34.88 -19.44
CA ALA A 180 18.86 -34.73 -18.38
C ALA A 180 17.49 -35.27 -18.85
N GLY A 181 16.78 -35.94 -17.95
CA GLY A 181 15.47 -36.52 -18.22
C GLY A 181 15.47 -37.72 -19.16
N THR A 182 16.57 -38.46 -19.21
CA THR A 182 16.60 -39.80 -19.81
C THR A 182 16.85 -40.89 -18.77
N TYR A 183 16.50 -42.13 -19.14
CA TYR A 183 16.59 -43.32 -18.32
C TYR A 183 16.90 -44.55 -19.18
N GLY A 184 17.08 -45.69 -18.52
CA GLY A 184 17.46 -46.97 -19.10
C GLY A 184 18.97 -47.21 -19.00
N ASN A 185 19.39 -48.45 -19.20
CA ASN A 185 20.78 -48.87 -19.02
C ASN A 185 21.79 -48.15 -19.94
N ASN A 186 21.30 -47.50 -21.00
CA ASN A 186 22.08 -46.72 -21.97
C ASN A 186 21.65 -45.24 -22.03
N CYS A 187 20.74 -44.78 -21.15
CA CYS A 187 20.24 -43.40 -21.16
C CYS A 187 19.56 -42.93 -22.46
N ASP A 188 19.00 -43.86 -23.23
CA ASP A 188 18.37 -43.59 -24.55
C ASP A 188 16.87 -43.28 -24.48
N SER A 189 16.20 -43.60 -23.37
CA SER A 189 14.75 -43.42 -23.23
C SER A 189 14.42 -42.12 -22.49
N GLN A 190 13.53 -41.29 -23.01
CA GLN A 190 13.08 -40.08 -22.32
C GLN A 190 12.11 -40.41 -21.18
N CYS A 191 12.23 -39.70 -20.07
CA CYS A 191 11.26 -39.79 -18.97
C CYS A 191 9.84 -39.53 -19.50
N PRO A 192 8.81 -40.17 -18.91
CA PRO A 192 7.42 -39.91 -19.28
C PRO A 192 7.07 -38.42 -19.28
N ARG A 193 6.24 -38.03 -20.25
CA ARG A 193 5.64 -36.70 -20.30
C ARG A 193 4.85 -36.48 -19.00
N HIS A 194 5.03 -35.31 -18.37
CA HIS A 194 4.44 -34.94 -17.07
C HIS A 194 5.09 -35.55 -15.82
N CYS A 195 6.27 -36.19 -15.92
CA CYS A 195 7.12 -36.32 -14.74
C CYS A 195 7.58 -34.92 -14.29
N ARG A 196 7.45 -34.61 -13.01
CA ARG A 196 7.89 -33.32 -12.45
C ARG A 196 9.39 -33.13 -12.67
N TYR A 197 9.78 -31.94 -13.10
CA TYR A 197 11.15 -31.57 -13.48
C TYR A 197 11.78 -32.45 -14.58
N ASN A 198 10.98 -33.23 -15.31
CA ASN A 198 11.45 -34.23 -16.26
C ASN A 198 12.40 -35.26 -15.60
N THR A 199 12.12 -35.65 -14.35
CA THR A 199 12.95 -36.59 -13.57
C THR A 199 12.22 -37.90 -13.32
N CYS A 200 12.93 -39.02 -13.46
CA CYS A 200 12.35 -40.34 -13.32
C CYS A 200 13.40 -41.33 -12.85
N HIS A 201 12.95 -42.45 -12.29
CA HIS A 201 13.82 -43.50 -11.83
C HIS A 201 14.69 -44.00 -12.98
N ILE A 202 16.02 -43.93 -12.81
CA ILE A 202 16.98 -44.08 -13.91
C ILE A 202 16.93 -45.46 -14.60
N GLN A 203 16.40 -46.49 -13.93
CA GLN A 203 16.29 -47.84 -14.49
C GLN A 203 14.91 -48.17 -15.04
N SER A 204 13.84 -47.75 -14.35
CA SER A 204 12.45 -48.16 -14.68
C SER A 204 11.69 -47.09 -15.46
N GLY A 205 12.14 -45.84 -15.44
CA GLY A 205 11.44 -44.71 -16.04
C GLY A 205 10.19 -44.27 -15.28
N THR A 206 9.92 -44.83 -14.10
CA THR A 206 8.80 -44.39 -13.25
C THR A 206 9.10 -43.01 -12.68
N CYS A 207 8.15 -42.08 -12.80
CA CYS A 207 8.32 -40.72 -12.28
C CYS A 207 8.42 -40.75 -10.75
N PHE A 208 9.28 -39.91 -10.18
CA PHE A 208 9.33 -39.71 -8.73
C PHE A 208 8.13 -38.89 -8.24
N GLU A 209 7.68 -37.94 -9.07
CA GLU A 209 6.51 -37.11 -8.82
C GLU A 209 5.90 -36.70 -10.16
N CYS A 210 4.57 -36.54 -10.21
CA CYS A 210 3.87 -36.01 -11.38
C CYS A 210 3.73 -34.49 -11.33
N GLU A 211 3.62 -33.87 -12.49
CA GLU A 211 3.12 -32.49 -12.60
C GLU A 211 1.67 -32.40 -12.09
N PRO A 212 1.22 -31.23 -11.61
CA PRO A 212 -0.17 -31.03 -11.20
C PRO A 212 -1.16 -31.45 -12.28
N GLY A 213 -2.25 -32.10 -11.89
CA GLY A 213 -3.26 -32.60 -12.82
C GLY A 213 -3.00 -33.98 -13.41
N TRP A 214 -1.88 -34.62 -13.05
CA TRP A 214 -1.50 -35.95 -13.52
C TRP A 214 -1.19 -36.89 -12.36
N ILE A 215 -1.48 -38.18 -12.55
CA ILE A 215 -1.27 -39.25 -11.55
C ILE A 215 -0.78 -40.55 -12.21
N GLY A 216 -0.35 -41.48 -11.37
CA GLY A 216 0.17 -42.79 -11.74
C GLY A 216 1.70 -42.82 -11.80
N SER A 217 2.28 -44.03 -11.80
CA SER A 217 3.74 -44.22 -11.75
C SER A 217 4.50 -43.68 -12.96
N TYR A 218 3.80 -43.40 -14.06
CA TYR A 218 4.34 -42.79 -15.28
C TYR A 218 3.64 -41.47 -15.66
N CYS A 219 2.80 -40.92 -14.78
CA CYS A 219 2.08 -39.64 -14.97
C CYS A 219 1.29 -39.55 -16.29
N ARG A 220 0.65 -40.65 -16.71
CA ARG A 220 -0.14 -40.72 -17.95
C ARG A 220 -1.65 -40.57 -17.74
N GLN A 221 -2.09 -40.54 -16.48
CA GLN A 221 -3.49 -40.44 -16.15
C GLN A 221 -3.77 -39.01 -15.69
N GLU A 222 -4.77 -38.37 -16.28
CA GLU A 222 -5.30 -37.11 -15.79
C GLU A 222 -6.05 -37.33 -14.47
N CYS A 223 -6.23 -36.28 -13.68
CA CYS A 223 -7.11 -36.36 -12.51
C CYS A 223 -8.52 -36.77 -12.93
N ALA A 224 -9.16 -37.61 -12.11
CA ALA A 224 -10.55 -38.00 -12.30
C ALA A 224 -11.47 -36.77 -12.29
N GLU A 225 -12.59 -36.84 -13.01
CA GLU A 225 -13.58 -35.76 -13.04
C GLU A 225 -13.94 -35.28 -11.63
N GLY A 226 -13.98 -33.96 -11.45
CA GLY A 226 -14.21 -33.37 -10.14
C GLY A 226 -12.96 -33.23 -9.27
N TRP A 227 -11.76 -33.58 -9.75
CA TRP A 227 -10.49 -33.45 -9.02
C TRP A 227 -9.40 -32.77 -9.84
N TYR A 228 -8.51 -32.05 -9.17
CA TYR A 228 -7.41 -31.32 -9.82
C TYR A 228 -6.19 -31.14 -8.92
N GLY A 229 -5.12 -30.58 -9.50
CA GLY A 229 -3.93 -30.12 -8.78
C GLY A 229 -2.93 -31.23 -8.46
N GLN A 230 -2.01 -30.96 -7.52
CA GLN A 230 -0.94 -31.90 -7.17
C GLN A 230 -1.55 -33.17 -6.55
N ASN A 231 -1.13 -34.34 -7.05
CA ASN A 231 -1.65 -35.65 -6.64
C ASN A 231 -3.18 -35.80 -6.71
N CYS A 232 -3.86 -34.94 -7.47
CA CYS A 232 -5.32 -34.95 -7.63
C CYS A 232 -6.10 -34.88 -6.30
N THR A 233 -5.57 -34.20 -5.28
CA THR A 233 -6.22 -34.12 -3.95
C THR A 233 -7.21 -32.98 -3.81
N LEU A 234 -7.23 -32.03 -4.75
CA LEU A 234 -8.14 -30.88 -4.69
C LEU A 234 -9.43 -31.19 -5.43
N LYS A 235 -10.58 -30.89 -4.82
CA LYS A 235 -11.89 -31.13 -5.42
C LYS A 235 -12.39 -29.89 -6.16
N CYS A 236 -12.97 -30.07 -7.34
CA CYS A 236 -13.71 -29.02 -8.06
C CYS A 236 -14.87 -28.49 -7.19
N SER A 237 -15.26 -27.23 -7.40
CA SER A 237 -16.41 -26.62 -6.72
C SER A 237 -17.72 -27.35 -6.98
N GLY A 238 -17.88 -27.93 -8.16
CA GLY A 238 -19.15 -28.52 -8.62
C GLY A 238 -20.17 -27.49 -9.11
N HIS A 239 -19.74 -26.24 -9.33
CA HIS A 239 -20.59 -25.13 -9.78
C HIS A 239 -20.09 -24.51 -11.10
N CYS A 240 -19.31 -25.28 -11.87
CA CYS A 240 -19.00 -24.91 -13.23
C CYS A 240 -20.28 -25.02 -14.07
N ARG A 241 -20.43 -24.09 -15.02
CA ARG A 241 -21.63 -23.96 -15.86
C ARG A 241 -22.09 -25.30 -16.43
N ASP A 242 -23.39 -25.55 -16.37
CA ASP A 242 -24.04 -26.72 -16.96
C ASP A 242 -23.46 -28.05 -16.44
N ASN A 243 -22.99 -28.04 -15.18
CA ASN A 243 -22.35 -29.18 -14.52
C ASN A 243 -21.09 -29.69 -15.26
N ALA A 244 -20.39 -28.80 -15.96
CA ALA A 244 -19.11 -29.11 -16.59
C ALA A 244 -18.03 -29.49 -15.56
N SER A 245 -17.07 -30.32 -15.95
CA SER A 245 -15.90 -30.62 -15.10
C SER A 245 -14.93 -29.45 -15.10
N CYS A 246 -14.24 -29.23 -13.98
CA CYS A 246 -13.20 -28.21 -13.91
C CYS A 246 -11.89 -28.72 -14.53
N ASP A 247 -11.02 -27.80 -14.96
CA ASP A 247 -9.71 -28.11 -15.51
C ASP A 247 -8.88 -28.95 -14.52
N HIS A 248 -8.43 -30.13 -14.95
CA HIS A 248 -7.75 -31.11 -14.08
C HIS A 248 -6.40 -30.61 -13.53
N VAL A 249 -5.79 -29.58 -14.12
CA VAL A 249 -4.53 -29.00 -13.64
C VAL A 249 -4.78 -27.88 -12.63
N THR A 250 -5.62 -26.91 -13.00
CA THR A 250 -5.79 -25.62 -12.31
C THR A 250 -7.06 -25.50 -11.48
N GLY A 251 -8.04 -26.37 -11.72
CA GLY A 251 -9.36 -26.36 -11.09
C GLY A 251 -10.31 -25.30 -11.62
N GLN A 252 -10.00 -24.69 -12.76
CA GLN A 252 -10.79 -23.60 -13.33
C GLN A 252 -11.99 -24.10 -14.15
N CYS A 253 -13.09 -23.35 -14.11
CA CYS A 253 -14.25 -23.59 -14.95
C CYS A 253 -14.13 -22.75 -16.22
N LEU A 254 -13.77 -23.38 -17.35
CA LEU A 254 -13.45 -22.67 -18.61
C LEU A 254 -14.69 -21.98 -19.22
N ASP A 255 -15.87 -22.60 -19.10
CA ASP A 255 -17.13 -22.07 -19.62
C ASP A 255 -17.87 -21.15 -18.64
N GLY A 256 -17.21 -20.80 -17.53
CA GLY A 256 -17.75 -19.97 -16.46
C GLY A 256 -18.56 -20.75 -15.43
N CYS A 257 -19.33 -20.01 -14.64
CA CYS A 257 -20.06 -20.56 -13.49
C CYS A 257 -21.55 -20.73 -13.75
N ASP A 258 -22.15 -21.63 -12.98
CA ASP A 258 -23.59 -21.68 -12.78
C ASP A 258 -24.12 -20.36 -12.18
N ALA A 259 -25.43 -20.16 -12.30
CA ALA A 259 -26.10 -19.04 -11.66
C ALA A 259 -25.79 -19.03 -10.15
N GLU A 260 -25.61 -17.84 -9.57
CA GLU A 260 -25.28 -17.66 -8.15
C GLU A 260 -23.83 -18.03 -7.78
N TRP A 261 -22.96 -18.41 -8.73
CA TRP A 261 -21.54 -18.67 -8.45
C TRP A 261 -20.61 -17.76 -9.26
N LYS A 262 -19.44 -17.45 -8.72
CA LYS A 262 -18.43 -16.61 -9.38
C LYS A 262 -17.00 -17.04 -9.07
N GLY A 263 -16.06 -16.39 -9.76
CA GLY A 263 -14.63 -16.68 -9.67
C GLY A 263 -14.20 -17.70 -10.73
N SER A 264 -12.90 -17.80 -10.98
CA SER A 264 -12.37 -18.70 -12.02
C SER A 264 -12.61 -20.18 -11.71
N ARG A 265 -12.89 -20.53 -10.45
CA ARG A 265 -13.20 -21.89 -10.00
C ARG A 265 -14.65 -22.07 -9.56
N CYS A 266 -15.48 -21.03 -9.67
CA CYS A 266 -16.89 -21.05 -9.25
C CYS A 266 -17.10 -21.52 -7.80
N ASP A 267 -16.17 -21.19 -6.91
CA ASP A 267 -16.16 -21.58 -5.49
C ASP A 267 -16.62 -20.44 -4.57
N VAL A 268 -17.27 -19.43 -5.17
CA VAL A 268 -17.73 -18.22 -4.49
C VAL A 268 -19.21 -18.00 -4.78
N GLU A 269 -20.04 -18.09 -3.75
CA GLU A 269 -21.47 -17.80 -3.83
C GLU A 269 -21.70 -16.28 -4.05
N GLN A 270 -22.64 -15.95 -4.93
CA GLN A 270 -23.16 -14.61 -5.15
C GLN A 270 -24.43 -14.42 -4.34
N ILE A 271 -24.30 -13.70 -3.22
CA ILE A 271 -25.42 -13.45 -2.32
C ILE A 271 -26.34 -12.38 -2.93
N ASP A 272 -27.57 -12.77 -3.24
CA ASP A 272 -28.67 -11.88 -3.64
C ASP A 272 -29.30 -11.21 -2.41
N LEU A 273 -29.00 -9.93 -2.21
CA LEU A 273 -29.47 -9.09 -1.11
C LEU A 273 -30.91 -8.60 -1.31
N SER A 274 -31.43 -8.64 -2.53
CA SER A 274 -32.76 -8.16 -2.87
C SER A 274 -33.85 -9.22 -2.68
N TYR A 275 -33.50 -10.50 -2.62
CA TYR A 275 -34.48 -11.58 -2.54
C TYR A 275 -35.51 -11.39 -1.41
N GLN A 276 -36.79 -11.42 -1.77
CA GLN A 276 -37.95 -11.24 -0.89
C GLN A 276 -37.94 -9.94 -0.07
N LYS A 277 -37.21 -8.91 -0.53
CA LYS A 277 -37.21 -7.60 0.11
C LYS A 277 -38.40 -6.75 -0.31
N ALA A 278 -38.74 -5.77 0.52
CA ALA A 278 -39.85 -4.88 0.24
C ALA A 278 -39.49 -3.93 -0.91
N ALA A 279 -40.30 -3.90 -1.95
CA ALA A 279 -40.14 -3.03 -3.10
C ALA A 279 -41.35 -2.11 -3.30
N THR A 280 -41.12 -0.97 -3.93
CA THR A 280 -42.14 0.04 -4.26
C THR A 280 -41.86 0.62 -5.64
N GLN A 281 -42.89 1.14 -6.31
CA GLN A 281 -42.77 1.72 -7.65
C GLN A 281 -43.70 2.91 -7.83
N LEU A 282 -43.35 3.82 -8.73
CA LEU A 282 -44.24 4.85 -9.27
C LEU A 282 -43.91 5.15 -10.75
N PRO A 283 -44.89 5.56 -11.57
CA PRO A 283 -46.32 5.61 -11.25
C PRO A 283 -46.93 4.21 -11.10
N LEU A 284 -47.96 4.09 -10.26
CA LEU A 284 -48.68 2.82 -10.07
C LEU A 284 -49.48 2.48 -11.33
N TYR A 285 -49.41 1.24 -11.77
CA TYR A 285 -50.15 0.77 -12.93
C TYR A 285 -51.66 0.78 -12.65
N SER A 286 -52.43 1.47 -13.51
CA SER A 286 -53.87 1.65 -13.39
C SER A 286 -54.72 0.41 -13.74
N GLY A 287 -54.12 -0.67 -14.27
CA GLY A 287 -54.80 -1.93 -14.60
C GLY A 287 -54.97 -2.89 -13.40
N LEU A 288 -54.93 -4.21 -13.64
CA LEU A 288 -54.97 -5.21 -12.56
C LEU A 288 -53.71 -5.12 -11.67
N HIS A 289 -53.79 -4.28 -10.64
CA HIS A 289 -52.70 -3.98 -9.70
C HIS A 289 -52.13 -5.23 -9.01
N GLU A 290 -52.96 -6.25 -8.79
CA GLU A 290 -52.54 -7.50 -8.13
C GLU A 290 -51.50 -8.31 -8.93
N LEU A 291 -51.43 -8.14 -10.25
CA LEU A 291 -50.53 -8.91 -11.13
C LEU A 291 -49.14 -8.26 -11.32
N PHE A 292 -49.01 -6.96 -11.08
CA PHE A 292 -47.81 -6.17 -11.44
C PHE A 292 -47.21 -5.42 -10.24
N LYS A 293 -47.13 -6.11 -9.10
CA LYS A 293 -46.59 -5.57 -7.85
C LYS A 293 -45.10 -5.32 -7.95
N ALA A 294 -44.60 -4.34 -7.20
CA ALA A 294 -43.18 -4.03 -7.15
C ALA A 294 -42.32 -5.21 -6.68
N ASN A 295 -42.83 -6.00 -5.73
CA ASN A 295 -42.13 -7.16 -5.18
C ASN A 295 -41.90 -8.28 -6.20
N ASN A 296 -42.64 -8.30 -7.32
CA ASN A 296 -42.45 -9.30 -8.38
C ASN A 296 -41.07 -9.21 -9.03
N ALA A 297 -40.35 -8.10 -8.88
CA ALA A 297 -38.99 -7.97 -9.41
C ALA A 297 -37.91 -8.51 -8.48
N VAL A 298 -38.26 -9.05 -7.31
CA VAL A 298 -37.29 -9.51 -6.30
C VAL A 298 -37.71 -10.85 -5.69
N ASP A 299 -38.43 -11.66 -6.46
CA ASP A 299 -38.99 -12.95 -6.04
C ASP A 299 -38.24 -14.16 -6.63
N ARG A 300 -37.15 -13.93 -7.38
CA ARG A 300 -36.39 -14.94 -8.16
C ARG A 300 -37.21 -15.65 -9.22
N ASN A 301 -38.30 -15.05 -9.68
CA ASN A 301 -39.14 -15.62 -10.69
C ASN A 301 -39.25 -14.67 -11.89
N ILE A 302 -38.38 -14.88 -12.88
CA ILE A 302 -38.35 -14.09 -14.13
C ILE A 302 -39.64 -14.15 -14.97
N THR A 303 -40.62 -15.00 -14.60
CA THR A 303 -41.91 -15.08 -15.28
C THR A 303 -42.92 -14.03 -14.77
N THR A 304 -42.79 -13.62 -13.50
CA THR A 304 -43.54 -12.53 -12.87
C THR A 304 -42.79 -11.22 -13.06
N CYS A 305 -43.51 -10.11 -13.27
CA CYS A 305 -42.87 -8.82 -13.50
C CYS A 305 -43.65 -7.71 -12.79
N THR A 306 -42.94 -6.66 -12.39
CA THR A 306 -43.56 -5.36 -12.09
C THR A 306 -43.90 -4.64 -13.40
N ARG A 307 -44.86 -3.72 -13.34
CA ARG A 307 -45.16 -2.79 -14.42
C ARG A 307 -45.54 -1.42 -13.87
N THR A 308 -44.96 -0.35 -14.40
CA THR A 308 -45.39 1.03 -14.12
C THR A 308 -46.46 1.49 -15.12
N ASP A 309 -47.16 2.57 -14.79
CA ASP A 309 -47.93 3.29 -15.82
C ASP A 309 -47.01 4.02 -16.82
N ILE A 310 -47.62 4.52 -17.90
CA ILE A 310 -46.95 5.18 -19.01
C ILE A 310 -46.40 6.53 -18.56
N ILE A 311 -45.16 6.83 -18.95
CA ILE A 311 -44.51 8.13 -18.86
C ILE A 311 -44.21 8.70 -20.24
N GLY A 312 -44.18 10.02 -20.37
CA GLY A 312 -43.77 10.71 -21.61
C GLY A 312 -44.66 11.89 -22.00
N PRO A 313 -44.55 12.39 -23.24
CA PRO A 313 -45.18 13.65 -23.66
C PRO A 313 -46.68 13.71 -23.42
N ASN A 314 -47.38 12.60 -23.66
CA ASN A 314 -48.83 12.50 -23.53
C ASN A 314 -49.30 11.95 -22.17
N SER A 315 -48.38 11.79 -21.21
CA SER A 315 -48.69 11.33 -19.84
C SER A 315 -48.56 12.47 -18.84
N PRO A 316 -49.39 12.51 -17.76
CA PRO A 316 -49.14 13.38 -16.63
C PRO A 316 -47.80 13.08 -15.93
N ASP A 317 -47.35 11.82 -15.99
CA ASP A 317 -46.09 11.39 -15.41
C ASP A 317 -44.96 11.46 -16.44
N LYS A 318 -43.84 12.05 -16.02
CA LYS A 318 -42.63 12.18 -16.86
C LYS A 318 -41.47 11.29 -16.38
N ARG A 319 -41.65 10.64 -15.23
CA ARG A 319 -40.60 9.89 -14.52
C ARG A 319 -41.21 8.63 -13.94
N ALA A 320 -40.51 7.51 -14.12
CA ALA A 320 -40.86 6.23 -13.53
C ALA A 320 -39.68 5.75 -12.68
N TRP A 321 -39.97 5.24 -11.50
CA TRP A 321 -38.97 4.62 -10.64
C TRP A 321 -39.51 3.37 -9.97
N TRP A 322 -38.59 2.46 -9.68
CA TRP A 322 -38.81 1.30 -8.85
C TRP A 322 -37.67 1.25 -7.83
N LYS A 323 -37.95 0.90 -6.59
CA LYS A 323 -36.92 0.76 -5.56
C LYS A 323 -37.18 -0.41 -4.63
N VAL A 324 -36.10 -1.01 -4.15
CA VAL A 324 -36.10 -2.05 -3.11
C VAL A 324 -35.40 -1.56 -1.85
N ASP A 325 -35.97 -1.86 -0.69
CA ASP A 325 -35.36 -1.69 0.63
C ASP A 325 -34.67 -3.00 1.04
N LEU A 326 -33.34 -3.00 1.06
CA LEU A 326 -32.56 -4.19 1.43
C LEU A 326 -32.73 -4.58 2.92
N GLY A 327 -33.41 -3.77 3.73
CA GLY A 327 -33.70 -4.01 5.14
C GLY A 327 -32.55 -3.62 6.08
N GLY A 328 -31.46 -3.06 5.55
CA GLY A 328 -30.27 -2.65 6.27
C GLY A 328 -29.27 -1.98 5.34
N MET A 329 -28.15 -1.51 5.87
CA MET A 329 -27.08 -0.94 5.06
C MET A 329 -26.16 -2.04 4.55
N TYR A 330 -26.02 -2.16 3.23
CA TYR A 330 -25.24 -3.20 2.59
C TYR A 330 -24.22 -2.63 1.60
N HIS A 331 -23.18 -3.42 1.37
CA HIS A 331 -22.27 -3.22 0.25
C HIS A 331 -22.85 -3.88 -0.99
N VAL A 332 -23.31 -3.06 -1.93
CA VAL A 332 -23.68 -3.48 -3.27
C VAL A 332 -22.41 -3.64 -4.09
N ASN A 333 -22.29 -4.74 -4.83
CA ASN A 333 -21.15 -5.06 -5.69
C ASN A 333 -21.52 -5.04 -7.17
N SER A 334 -22.67 -5.62 -7.50
CA SER A 334 -23.21 -5.66 -8.86
C SER A 334 -24.72 -5.69 -8.80
N ILE A 335 -25.35 -5.17 -9.84
CA ILE A 335 -26.81 -5.21 -10.00
C ILE A 335 -27.09 -5.87 -11.35
N ARG A 336 -27.89 -6.92 -11.35
CA ARG A 336 -28.44 -7.54 -12.56
C ARG A 336 -29.89 -7.15 -12.70
N ILE A 337 -30.33 -6.88 -13.93
CA ILE A 337 -31.74 -6.65 -14.25
C ILE A 337 -32.12 -7.57 -15.41
N ALA A 338 -33.24 -8.26 -15.23
CA ALA A 338 -33.97 -8.95 -16.28
C ALA A 338 -35.28 -8.19 -16.55
N PHE A 339 -35.40 -7.67 -17.75
CA PHE A 339 -36.62 -7.04 -18.25
C PHE A 339 -37.54 -8.06 -18.92
N LYS A 340 -38.82 -7.71 -19.08
CA LYS A 340 -39.75 -8.54 -19.85
C LYS A 340 -39.25 -8.70 -21.29
N LYS A 341 -39.27 -9.93 -21.80
CA LYS A 341 -39.04 -10.25 -23.22
C LYS A 341 -40.36 -10.60 -23.90
N TYR A 342 -40.65 -9.95 -25.03
CA TYR A 342 -41.73 -10.33 -25.94
C TYR A 342 -41.10 -10.76 -27.26
N ASP A 343 -41.50 -11.92 -27.76
CA ASP A 343 -41.08 -12.39 -29.07
C ASP A 343 -41.46 -11.36 -30.14
N ASP A 344 -40.58 -11.15 -31.12
CA ASP A 344 -40.71 -10.19 -32.24
C ASP A 344 -40.73 -8.68 -31.89
N PHE A 345 -40.75 -8.28 -30.61
CA PHE A 345 -40.81 -6.86 -30.20
C PHE A 345 -39.55 -6.34 -29.49
N GLU A 346 -38.47 -7.11 -29.47
CA GLU A 346 -37.27 -6.85 -28.65
C GLU A 346 -36.72 -5.42 -28.80
N MET A 347 -36.51 -4.95 -30.03
CA MET A 347 -35.92 -3.62 -30.28
C MET A 347 -36.77 -2.48 -29.72
N ARG A 348 -38.10 -2.60 -29.83
CA ARG A 348 -39.03 -1.62 -29.28
C ARG A 348 -39.00 -1.61 -27.76
N GLN A 349 -38.91 -2.78 -27.13
CA GLN A 349 -38.80 -2.89 -25.67
C GLN A 349 -37.52 -2.24 -25.16
N ARG A 350 -36.39 -2.53 -25.81
CA ARG A 350 -35.11 -1.91 -25.46
C ARG A 350 -35.18 -0.39 -25.62
N GLY A 351 -35.90 0.13 -26.62
CA GLY A 351 -36.19 1.56 -26.81
C GLY A 351 -37.03 2.21 -25.69
N ARG A 352 -37.98 1.49 -25.09
CA ARG A 352 -38.72 1.98 -23.91
C ARG A 352 -37.81 2.11 -22.69
N LEU A 353 -36.94 1.14 -22.49
CA LEU A 353 -36.09 1.06 -21.31
C LEU A 353 -34.88 1.98 -21.42
N ALA A 354 -34.48 2.34 -22.64
CA ALA A 354 -33.30 3.15 -22.87
C ALA A 354 -33.29 4.48 -22.08
N GLY A 355 -32.11 4.84 -21.60
CA GLY A 355 -31.85 6.04 -20.81
C GLY A 355 -32.07 5.89 -19.31
N PHE A 356 -32.40 4.68 -18.83
CA PHE A 356 -32.57 4.42 -17.42
C PHE A 356 -31.27 4.61 -16.61
N SER A 357 -31.43 4.75 -15.30
CA SER A 357 -30.36 4.94 -14.34
C SER A 357 -30.56 4.00 -13.16
N LEU A 358 -29.46 3.52 -12.60
CA LEU A 358 -29.44 2.79 -11.34
C LEU A 358 -28.75 3.61 -10.27
N PHE A 359 -29.36 3.69 -9.11
CA PHE A 359 -28.81 4.38 -7.96
C PHE A 359 -28.79 3.47 -6.74
N VAL A 360 -27.80 3.68 -5.87
CA VAL A 360 -27.75 3.12 -4.52
C VAL A 360 -27.88 4.28 -3.53
N SER A 361 -28.87 4.21 -2.65
CA SER A 361 -29.25 5.29 -1.74
C SER A 361 -29.23 4.82 -0.29
N THR A 362 -28.90 5.72 0.63
CA THR A 362 -28.88 5.43 2.07
C THR A 362 -30.26 5.66 2.72
N ASP A 363 -31.07 6.57 2.18
CA ASP A 363 -32.38 6.97 2.72
C ASP A 363 -33.56 6.71 1.77
N GLY A 364 -33.27 6.26 0.54
CA GLY A 364 -34.27 5.95 -0.48
C GLY A 364 -34.67 7.14 -1.35
N SER A 365 -33.99 8.28 -1.20
CA SER A 365 -34.07 9.44 -2.09
C SER A 365 -33.01 9.38 -3.20
N ILE A 366 -33.27 10.04 -4.33
CA ILE A 366 -32.28 10.18 -5.42
C ILE A 366 -31.21 11.24 -5.06
N GLU A 367 -31.56 12.26 -4.27
CA GLU A 367 -30.63 13.33 -3.86
C GLU A 367 -29.47 12.79 -3.01
N ASN A 368 -29.76 11.90 -2.06
CA ASN A 368 -28.77 11.21 -1.24
C ASN A 368 -28.41 9.83 -1.81
N SER A 369 -28.23 9.76 -3.14
CA SER A 369 -27.87 8.52 -3.82
C SER A 369 -26.57 8.63 -4.61
N SER A 370 -25.92 7.49 -4.77
CA SER A 370 -24.80 7.32 -5.67
C SER A 370 -25.26 6.66 -6.97
N LEU A 371 -24.92 7.26 -8.11
CA LEU A 371 -25.14 6.67 -9.43
C LEU A 371 -24.28 5.40 -9.60
N CYS A 372 -24.92 4.28 -9.92
CA CYS A 372 -24.28 3.02 -10.30
C CYS A 372 -24.06 2.93 -11.79
N TYR A 373 -25.10 3.27 -12.56
CA TYR A 373 -25.13 3.08 -14.00
C TYR A 373 -26.10 4.07 -14.61
N LYS A 374 -25.73 4.65 -15.75
CA LYS A 374 -26.61 5.45 -16.59
C LYS A 374 -26.53 4.86 -17.99
N ASP A 375 -27.68 4.46 -18.50
CA ASP A 375 -27.77 3.91 -19.84
C ASP A 375 -27.40 4.95 -20.90
N GLY A 376 -26.66 4.51 -21.91
CA GLY A 376 -26.12 5.36 -22.96
C GLY A 376 -27.05 5.48 -24.18
N PRO A 377 -26.54 6.02 -25.30
CA PRO A 377 -27.34 6.16 -26.53
C PRO A 377 -27.62 4.82 -27.22
N LYS A 378 -26.83 3.77 -26.95
CA LYS A 378 -27.04 2.43 -27.47
C LYS A 378 -28.10 1.72 -26.62
N LEU A 379 -29.05 1.07 -27.28
CA LEU A 379 -30.13 0.35 -26.61
C LEU A 379 -29.60 -0.74 -25.65
N PRO A 380 -30.06 -0.79 -24.39
CA PRO A 380 -29.61 -1.76 -23.40
C PRO A 380 -30.12 -3.17 -23.76
N PRO A 381 -29.42 -4.25 -23.39
CA PRO A 381 -29.97 -5.60 -23.52
C PRO A 381 -31.10 -5.83 -22.51
N LEU A 382 -32.01 -6.76 -22.80
CA LEU A 382 -33.14 -7.10 -21.91
C LEU A 382 -32.71 -7.90 -20.68
N ASP A 383 -31.51 -8.45 -20.68
CA ASP A 383 -30.84 -9.02 -19.51
C ASP A 383 -29.44 -8.42 -19.45
N PHE A 384 -29.14 -7.70 -18.37
CA PHE A 384 -27.85 -7.05 -18.23
C PHE A 384 -27.39 -7.06 -16.77
N ILE A 385 -26.08 -7.15 -16.60
CA ILE A 385 -25.42 -7.01 -15.31
C ILE A 385 -24.45 -5.83 -15.36
N THR A 386 -24.48 -4.99 -14.34
CA THR A 386 -23.54 -3.88 -14.18
C THR A 386 -22.79 -4.03 -12.87
N HIS A 387 -21.50 -3.69 -12.90
CA HIS A 387 -20.69 -3.61 -11.70
C HIS A 387 -21.01 -2.29 -10.98
N CYS A 388 -21.40 -2.37 -9.71
CA CYS A 388 -21.70 -1.20 -8.89
C CYS A 388 -21.20 -1.43 -7.46
N VAL A 389 -20.00 -0.91 -7.15
CA VAL A 389 -19.45 -0.93 -5.80
C VAL A 389 -19.92 0.31 -5.04
N LYS A 390 -21.02 0.20 -4.30
CA LYS A 390 -21.62 1.29 -3.53
C LYS A 390 -22.16 0.78 -2.20
N TYR A 391 -22.25 1.68 -1.22
CA TYR A 391 -22.83 1.40 0.09
C TYR A 391 -24.19 2.07 0.20
N GLY A 392 -25.22 1.31 0.59
CA GLY A 392 -26.55 1.86 0.75
C GLY A 392 -27.57 0.83 1.21
N ARG A 393 -28.77 1.31 1.51
CA ARG A 393 -29.91 0.51 1.94
C ARG A 393 -30.91 0.28 0.82
N TYR A 394 -30.97 1.19 -0.14
CA TYR A 394 -31.94 1.15 -1.23
C TYR A 394 -31.23 1.03 -2.57
N VAL A 395 -31.79 0.22 -3.47
CA VAL A 395 -31.44 0.24 -4.89
C VAL A 395 -32.61 0.78 -5.67
N ILE A 396 -32.36 1.76 -6.54
CA ILE A 396 -33.38 2.50 -7.26
C ILE A 396 -33.12 2.37 -8.76
N PHE A 397 -34.08 1.81 -9.48
CA PHE A 397 -34.20 1.94 -10.93
C PHE A 397 -34.98 3.22 -11.24
N TYR A 398 -34.49 4.02 -12.18
CA TYR A 398 -35.10 5.30 -12.54
C TYR A 398 -35.06 5.51 -14.06
N ASN A 399 -36.19 5.87 -14.65
CA ASN A 399 -36.31 6.21 -16.07
C ASN A 399 -37.16 7.47 -16.26
N GLU A 400 -36.90 8.22 -17.33
CA GLU A 400 -37.56 9.50 -17.58
C GLU A 400 -37.81 9.78 -19.06
N ARG A 401 -38.87 10.56 -19.32
CA ARG A 401 -39.27 11.08 -20.63
C ARG A 401 -39.79 12.51 -20.45
N LEU A 402 -38.90 13.49 -20.56
CA LEU A 402 -39.15 14.90 -20.28
C LEU A 402 -39.48 15.68 -21.58
N ASP A 403 -40.44 16.61 -21.52
CA ASP A 403 -40.99 17.30 -22.70
C ASP A 403 -39.99 18.24 -23.42
N ALA A 404 -38.98 18.74 -22.70
CA ALA A 404 -37.98 19.68 -23.22
C ALA A 404 -36.60 19.03 -23.50
N VAL A 405 -36.53 17.69 -23.50
CA VAL A 405 -35.28 16.95 -23.72
C VAL A 405 -35.36 16.21 -25.06
N SER A 406 -34.34 16.38 -25.89
CA SER A 406 -34.19 15.60 -27.12
C SER A 406 -33.54 14.25 -26.80
N TYR A 407 -34.30 13.18 -26.98
CA TYR A 407 -33.81 11.80 -26.82
C TYR A 407 -33.32 11.23 -28.16
N PRO A 408 -32.39 10.26 -28.15
CA PRO A 408 -31.97 9.56 -29.36
C PRO A 408 -33.16 8.95 -30.10
N ALA A 409 -33.12 8.92 -31.44
CA ALA A 409 -34.25 8.45 -32.27
C ALA A 409 -34.67 6.98 -32.01
N SER A 410 -33.79 6.16 -31.44
CA SER A 410 -34.09 4.78 -31.05
C SER A 410 -34.88 4.67 -29.73
N TYR A 411 -35.07 5.77 -29.00
CA TYR A 411 -35.84 5.79 -27.77
C TYR A 411 -37.32 5.93 -28.09
N GLU A 412 -38.16 5.17 -27.40
CA GLU A 412 -39.61 5.37 -27.50
C GLU A 412 -40.02 6.64 -26.76
N HIS A 413 -40.86 7.47 -27.40
CA HIS A 413 -41.36 8.73 -26.82
C HIS A 413 -42.21 8.51 -25.57
N SER A 414 -43.02 7.44 -25.56
CA SER A 414 -43.78 6.98 -24.39
C SER A 414 -43.17 5.68 -23.87
N SER A 415 -42.91 5.62 -22.57
CA SER A 415 -42.26 4.47 -21.93
C SER A 415 -43.07 4.00 -20.72
N TYR A 416 -42.91 2.74 -20.36
CA TYR A 416 -43.31 2.18 -19.08
C TYR A 416 -42.28 1.11 -18.73
N THR A 417 -42.10 0.83 -17.45
CA THR A 417 -41.05 -0.08 -16.99
C THR A 417 -41.65 -1.45 -16.70
N GLU A 418 -41.04 -2.51 -17.22
CA GLU A 418 -41.35 -3.90 -16.88
C GLU A 418 -40.10 -4.65 -16.44
N LEU A 419 -39.86 -4.69 -15.12
CA LEU A 419 -38.77 -5.46 -14.52
C LEU A 419 -39.32 -6.83 -14.12
N CYS A 420 -38.72 -7.90 -14.60
CA CYS A 420 -39.08 -9.25 -14.18
C CYS A 420 -38.16 -9.76 -13.07
N GLU A 421 -36.91 -9.30 -13.03
CA GLU A 421 -36.05 -9.53 -11.87
C GLU A 421 -35.03 -8.40 -11.76
N LEU A 422 -34.71 -7.99 -10.54
CA LEU A 422 -33.59 -7.14 -10.21
C LEU A 422 -32.84 -7.76 -9.03
N THR A 423 -31.64 -8.25 -9.31
CA THR A 423 -30.80 -8.95 -8.36
C THR A 423 -29.67 -8.05 -7.89
N VAL A 424 -29.56 -7.84 -6.58
CA VAL A 424 -28.52 -7.03 -5.95
C VAL A 424 -27.48 -7.95 -5.32
N TYR A 425 -26.32 -8.06 -5.94
CA TYR A 425 -25.23 -8.89 -5.43
C TYR A 425 -24.36 -8.10 -4.45
N GLY A 426 -24.05 -8.69 -3.30
CA GLY A 426 -23.20 -8.07 -2.27
C GLY A 426 -22.80 -9.05 -1.17
N CYS A 427 -22.41 -8.53 0.00
CA CYS A 427 -22.12 -9.34 1.18
C CYS A 427 -23.33 -9.37 2.13
N ASN A 428 -23.70 -10.54 2.67
CA ASN A 428 -24.84 -10.70 3.59
C ASN A 428 -24.67 -9.98 4.94
N LYS A 429 -23.45 -9.53 5.27
CA LYS A 429 -23.12 -8.78 6.47
C LYS A 429 -22.33 -7.54 6.09
N SER A 430 -22.70 -6.42 6.69
CA SER A 430 -21.96 -5.15 6.59
C SER A 430 -20.56 -5.28 7.18
N GLY A 431 -19.58 -4.59 6.59
CA GLY A 431 -18.21 -4.58 7.09
C GLY A 431 -17.39 -5.84 6.78
N LEU A 432 -17.84 -6.63 5.80
CA LEU A 432 -17.05 -7.70 5.20
C LEU A 432 -16.62 -7.33 3.77
N TYR A 433 -15.46 -7.80 3.36
CA TYR A 433 -14.89 -7.63 2.03
C TYR A 433 -14.20 -8.91 1.54
N GLY A 434 -13.73 -8.88 0.30
CA GLY A 434 -13.17 -10.01 -0.42
C GLY A 434 -14.21 -10.68 -1.30
N ASN A 435 -13.73 -11.47 -2.27
CA ASN A 435 -14.62 -12.13 -3.23
C ASN A 435 -15.67 -13.02 -2.56
N LYS A 436 -15.31 -13.67 -1.44
CA LYS A 436 -16.14 -14.54 -0.60
C LYS A 436 -16.80 -13.83 0.60
N CYS A 437 -16.57 -12.53 0.79
CA CYS A 437 -17.04 -11.79 1.96
C CYS A 437 -16.51 -12.35 3.31
N ASP A 438 -15.29 -12.90 3.33
CA ASP A 438 -14.72 -13.54 4.52
C ASP A 438 -13.82 -12.61 5.35
N PHE A 439 -13.40 -11.48 4.79
CA PHE A 439 -12.49 -10.56 5.48
C PHE A 439 -13.25 -9.42 6.14
N VAL A 440 -12.92 -9.10 7.39
CA VAL A 440 -13.53 -7.98 8.11
C VAL A 440 -12.84 -6.68 7.73
N CYS A 441 -13.60 -5.63 7.42
CA CYS A 441 -13.07 -4.29 7.16
C CYS A 441 -12.17 -3.82 8.32
N PRO A 442 -11.11 -3.05 8.02
CA PRO A 442 -10.25 -2.48 9.06
C PRO A 442 -11.04 -1.76 10.16
N VAL A 443 -10.61 -1.94 11.41
CA VAL A 443 -11.36 -1.53 12.62
C VAL A 443 -11.68 -0.03 12.63
N ARG A 444 -10.80 0.81 12.08
CA ARG A 444 -10.89 2.27 12.06
C ARG A 444 -11.50 2.83 10.77
N CYS A 445 -12.03 1.99 9.89
CA CYS A 445 -12.88 2.49 8.81
C CYS A 445 -14.14 3.10 9.43
N LYS A 446 -14.51 4.30 9.01
CA LYS A 446 -15.74 4.96 9.42
C LYS A 446 -16.93 4.05 9.10
N ASP A 447 -17.77 3.80 10.11
CA ASP A 447 -18.94 2.90 10.04
C ASP A 447 -18.62 1.46 9.59
N LYS A 448 -17.35 1.04 9.69
CA LYS A 448 -16.82 -0.24 9.16
C LYS A 448 -16.99 -0.38 7.64
N ILE A 449 -16.96 0.72 6.89
CA ILE A 449 -17.15 0.72 5.44
C ILE A 449 -15.79 0.66 4.73
N CYS A 450 -15.56 -0.41 3.97
CA CYS A 450 -14.40 -0.56 3.10
C CYS A 450 -14.76 -1.06 1.70
N ASP A 451 -13.82 -0.92 0.77
CA ASP A 451 -13.91 -1.43 -0.59
C ASP A 451 -14.04 -2.95 -0.58
N ILE A 452 -15.04 -3.47 -1.30
CA ILE A 452 -15.37 -4.90 -1.27
C ILE A 452 -14.29 -5.78 -1.89
N LYS A 453 -13.41 -5.25 -2.74
CA LYS A 453 -12.36 -6.04 -3.40
C LYS A 453 -11.08 -6.07 -2.57
N ASN A 454 -10.62 -4.91 -2.12
CA ASN A 454 -9.29 -4.76 -1.53
C ASN A 454 -9.27 -4.30 -0.06
N GLY A 455 -10.43 -4.03 0.55
CA GLY A 455 -10.54 -3.67 1.96
C GLY A 455 -10.11 -2.24 2.29
N THR A 456 -9.89 -1.38 1.29
CA THR A 456 -9.54 0.03 1.50
C THR A 456 -10.72 0.78 2.12
N CYS A 457 -10.53 1.46 3.25
CA CYS A 457 -11.58 2.25 3.88
C CYS A 457 -12.01 3.41 2.96
N LEU A 458 -13.32 3.64 2.84
CA LEU A 458 -13.85 4.79 2.10
C LEU A 458 -13.60 6.11 2.86
N SER A 459 -13.65 6.05 4.19
CA SER A 459 -13.24 7.12 5.10
C SER A 459 -12.75 6.53 6.42
N CYS A 460 -11.95 7.28 7.16
CA CYS A 460 -11.40 6.90 8.44
C CYS A 460 -12.16 7.56 9.59
N GLU A 461 -12.16 6.91 10.75
CA GLU A 461 -12.50 7.58 12.00
C GLU A 461 -11.60 8.83 12.20
N PRO A 462 -12.10 9.91 12.83
CA PRO A 462 -11.32 11.11 13.08
C PRO A 462 -10.01 10.82 13.83
N GLY A 463 -8.92 11.47 13.43
CA GLY A 463 -7.59 11.24 13.99
C GLY A 463 -6.76 10.20 13.26
N PHE A 464 -7.30 9.56 12.21
CA PHE A 464 -6.61 8.57 11.39
C PHE A 464 -6.73 8.88 9.89
N PHE A 465 -5.77 8.38 9.12
CA PHE A 465 -5.74 8.47 7.66
C PHE A 465 -5.01 7.29 7.01
N GLY A 466 -5.00 7.27 5.67
CA GLY A 466 -4.43 6.20 4.85
C GLY A 466 -5.48 5.15 4.43
N ASN A 467 -5.11 4.27 3.49
CA ASN A 467 -6.03 3.32 2.86
C ASN A 467 -6.71 2.36 3.85
N TYR A 468 -6.06 2.05 4.97
CA TYR A 468 -6.60 1.13 5.99
C TYR A 468 -6.82 1.80 7.36
N CYS A 469 -6.73 3.14 7.42
CA CYS A 469 -6.92 3.93 8.64
C CYS A 469 -6.02 3.51 9.81
N THR A 470 -4.79 3.09 9.50
CA THR A 470 -3.79 2.65 10.49
C THR A 470 -2.83 3.78 10.90
N ILE A 471 -2.80 4.89 10.17
CA ILE A 471 -1.88 6.00 10.41
C ILE A 471 -2.61 7.08 11.20
N GLY A 472 -2.11 7.40 12.40
CA GLY A 472 -2.64 8.50 13.21
C GLY A 472 -2.16 9.87 12.70
N CYS A 473 -2.89 10.94 13.02
CA CYS A 473 -2.46 12.28 12.63
C CYS A 473 -1.12 12.67 13.28
N GLU A 474 -0.27 13.33 12.48
CA GLU A 474 0.98 13.89 12.96
C GLU A 474 0.75 15.05 13.94
N TYR A 475 1.76 15.36 14.75
CA TYR A 475 1.72 16.47 15.69
C TYR A 475 1.34 17.79 14.99
N GLY A 476 0.29 18.45 15.49
CA GLY A 476 -0.19 19.70 14.94
C GLY A 476 -1.33 19.56 13.91
N SER A 477 -1.79 18.35 13.62
CA SER A 477 -3.01 18.10 12.82
C SER A 477 -4.02 17.22 13.56
N TYR A 478 -5.30 17.33 13.18
CA TYR A 478 -6.38 16.57 13.79
C TYR A 478 -7.57 16.37 12.85
N GLY A 479 -8.55 15.58 13.30
CA GLY A 479 -9.85 15.42 12.64
C GLY A 479 -9.84 14.42 11.48
N GLU A 480 -10.88 14.43 10.65
CA GLU A 480 -11.05 13.48 9.55
C GLU A 480 -9.94 13.64 8.50
N GLY A 481 -9.18 12.56 8.28
CA GLY A 481 -8.06 12.55 7.34
C GLY A 481 -6.95 13.54 7.68
N CYS A 482 -6.85 13.99 8.93
CA CYS A 482 -5.83 14.92 9.42
C CYS A 482 -5.77 16.25 8.66
N LYS A 483 -6.92 16.70 8.12
CA LYS A 483 -7.03 17.91 7.32
C LYS A 483 -7.05 19.19 8.15
N LEU A 484 -7.40 19.10 9.43
CA LEU A 484 -7.48 20.25 10.34
C LEU A 484 -6.14 20.46 11.04
N ARG A 485 -5.83 21.71 11.37
CA ARG A 485 -4.57 22.12 12.04
C ARG A 485 -4.87 22.59 13.45
N CYS A 486 -4.03 22.20 14.41
CA CYS A 486 -4.13 22.68 15.79
C CYS A 486 -4.12 24.21 15.84
N GLY A 487 -4.86 24.78 16.81
CA GLY A 487 -4.91 26.22 17.05
C GLY A 487 -3.51 26.80 17.20
N LYS A 488 -3.25 27.94 16.54
CA LYS A 488 -1.93 28.61 16.57
C LYS A 488 -1.52 29.04 17.98
N ASN A 489 -2.50 29.22 18.86
CA ASN A 489 -2.35 29.67 20.23
C ASN A 489 -2.40 28.52 21.26
N CYS A 490 -2.48 27.26 20.82
CA CYS A 490 -2.22 26.13 21.74
C CYS A 490 -0.77 26.21 22.23
N VAL A 491 -0.53 25.83 23.48
CA VAL A 491 0.84 25.63 23.98
C VAL A 491 1.57 24.61 23.08
N ASN A 492 2.78 24.95 22.65
CA ASN A 492 3.60 24.19 21.68
C ASN A 492 2.93 23.85 20.33
N LYS A 493 1.80 24.49 19.99
CA LYS A 493 0.98 24.17 18.80
C LYS A 493 0.53 22.71 18.75
N THR A 494 0.43 22.05 19.91
CA THR A 494 -0.04 20.67 20.05
C THR A 494 -1.49 20.63 20.50
N CYS A 495 -2.24 19.68 19.97
CA CYS A 495 -3.63 19.45 20.33
C CYS A 495 -3.99 17.97 20.19
N ASN A 496 -5.12 17.57 20.77
CA ASN A 496 -5.67 16.23 20.62
C ASN A 496 -5.92 15.93 19.13
N PHE A 497 -5.35 14.85 18.63
CA PHE A 497 -5.39 14.50 17.20
C PHE A 497 -6.79 14.09 16.71
N VAL A 498 -7.75 13.81 17.60
CA VAL A 498 -9.14 13.51 17.24
C VAL A 498 -9.99 14.79 17.27
N THR A 499 -9.96 15.53 18.37
CA THR A 499 -10.91 16.64 18.64
C THR A 499 -10.35 18.03 18.35
N GLY A 500 -9.02 18.18 18.27
CA GLY A 500 -8.36 19.47 18.13
C GLY A 500 -8.15 20.23 19.43
N HIS A 501 -8.55 19.65 20.57
CA HIS A 501 -8.47 20.30 21.88
C HIS A 501 -7.02 20.54 22.33
N CYS A 502 -6.68 21.77 22.73
CA CYS A 502 -5.35 22.10 23.27
C CYS A 502 -5.23 21.57 24.72
N GLU A 503 -4.83 20.31 24.90
CA GLU A 503 -4.74 19.65 26.22
C GLU A 503 -3.76 20.34 27.19
N ALA A 504 -2.68 20.92 26.65
CA ALA A 504 -1.70 21.70 27.41
C ALA A 504 -2.16 23.14 27.71
N GLY A 505 -3.38 23.52 27.31
CA GLY A 505 -3.93 24.86 27.47
C GLY A 505 -3.50 25.86 26.38
N CYS A 506 -3.85 27.13 26.61
CA CYS A 506 -3.61 28.24 25.69
C CYS A 506 -2.42 29.10 26.13
N ILE A 507 -1.74 29.70 25.17
CA ILE A 507 -0.78 30.77 25.46
C ILE A 507 -1.50 31.97 26.10
N SER A 508 -0.77 32.77 26.86
CA SER A 508 -1.33 33.96 27.56
C SER A 508 -2.08 34.88 26.60
N GLY A 509 -3.23 35.39 27.05
CA GLY A 509 -4.12 36.23 26.24
C GLY A 509 -5.18 35.49 25.43
N TRP A 510 -5.19 34.15 25.49
CA TRP A 510 -6.14 33.29 24.77
C TRP A 510 -6.83 32.28 25.69
N THR A 511 -8.03 31.86 25.31
CA THR A 511 -8.89 30.92 26.03
C THR A 511 -9.72 30.08 25.04
N GLY A 512 -10.53 29.15 25.56
CA GLY A 512 -11.34 28.23 24.79
C GLY A 512 -10.64 26.90 24.50
N GLN A 513 -11.39 25.88 24.08
CA GLN A 513 -10.87 24.53 23.85
C GLN A 513 -9.87 24.45 22.68
N LEU A 514 -9.96 25.37 21.71
CA LEU A 514 -9.09 25.47 20.54
C LEU A 514 -8.15 26.69 20.60
N CYS A 515 -8.18 27.45 21.69
CA CYS A 515 -7.41 28.70 21.86
C CYS A 515 -7.63 29.74 20.75
N ASP A 516 -8.84 29.79 20.21
CA ASP A 516 -9.28 30.71 19.16
C ASP A 516 -9.95 31.98 19.70
N GLN A 517 -10.18 32.05 21.02
CA GLN A 517 -10.82 33.17 21.70
C GLN A 517 -9.79 33.98 22.47
N GLY A 518 -9.73 35.30 22.22
CA GLY A 518 -8.92 36.21 23.02
C GLY A 518 -9.56 36.48 24.38
N CYS A 519 -8.78 36.98 25.34
CA CYS A 519 -9.33 37.41 26.63
C CYS A 519 -10.40 38.50 26.48
N GLU A 520 -11.44 38.43 27.31
CA GLU A 520 -12.48 39.44 27.34
C GLU A 520 -11.94 40.78 27.85
N TYR A 521 -12.59 41.88 27.45
CA TYR A 521 -12.21 43.23 27.85
C TYR A 521 -12.04 43.35 29.37
N GLY A 522 -10.89 43.89 29.79
CA GLY A 522 -10.55 44.04 31.20
C GLY A 522 -9.90 42.81 31.84
N SER A 523 -9.57 41.77 31.06
CA SER A 523 -8.83 40.59 31.52
C SER A 523 -7.60 40.30 30.64
N TYR A 524 -6.58 39.67 31.22
CA TYR A 524 -5.32 39.34 30.52
C TYR A 524 -4.61 38.13 31.14
N GLY A 525 -3.54 37.68 30.49
CA GLY A 525 -2.63 36.64 30.98
C GLY A 525 -3.12 35.22 30.72
N GLU A 526 -2.51 34.24 31.40
CA GLU A 526 -2.84 32.82 31.24
C GLU A 526 -4.28 32.51 31.65
N GLY A 527 -5.05 31.94 30.72
CA GLY A 527 -6.47 31.61 30.93
C GLY A 527 -7.34 32.82 31.28
N CYS A 528 -6.89 34.05 30.96
CA CYS A 528 -7.61 35.29 31.22
C CYS A 528 -7.98 35.52 32.69
N LYS A 529 -7.16 34.99 33.62
CA LYS A 529 -7.44 35.05 35.05
C LYS A 529 -7.09 36.40 35.69
N GLN A 530 -6.25 37.21 35.05
CA GLN A 530 -5.77 38.49 35.59
C GLN A 530 -6.68 39.63 35.11
N ARG A 531 -6.82 40.68 35.92
CA ARG A 531 -7.67 41.85 35.62
C ARG A 531 -6.81 43.05 35.29
N CYS A 532 -7.18 43.80 34.25
CA CYS A 532 -6.50 45.06 33.90
C CYS A 532 -6.48 46.02 35.10
N GLY A 533 -5.41 46.82 35.20
CA GLY A 533 -5.30 47.85 36.22
C GLY A 533 -6.53 48.77 36.21
N LYS A 534 -7.14 49.00 37.38
CA LYS A 534 -8.35 49.85 37.53
C LYS A 534 -8.12 51.30 37.08
N ASN A 535 -6.86 51.72 36.99
CA ASN A 535 -6.45 53.05 36.59
C ASN A 535 -5.98 53.10 35.12
N CYS A 536 -6.08 52.00 34.35
CA CYS A 536 -5.92 52.07 32.91
C CYS A 536 -7.04 52.93 32.32
N VAL A 537 -6.74 53.71 31.28
CA VAL A 537 -7.79 54.40 30.50
C VAL A 537 -8.78 53.36 29.95
N ASN A 538 -10.07 53.57 30.20
CA ASN A 538 -11.18 52.67 29.84
C ASN A 538 -11.03 51.22 30.36
N ASN A 539 -10.27 50.98 31.44
CA ASN A 539 -9.97 49.63 31.95
C ASN A 539 -9.42 48.65 30.90
N THR A 540 -8.82 49.17 29.83
CA THR A 540 -8.32 48.36 28.71
C THR A 540 -6.82 48.15 28.86
N CYS A 541 -6.38 46.91 28.66
CA CYS A 541 -4.97 46.56 28.70
C CYS A 541 -4.64 45.48 27.67
N ASN A 542 -3.34 45.33 27.37
CA ASN A 542 -2.84 44.29 26.49
C ASN A 542 -3.20 42.91 27.04
N LEU A 543 -3.83 42.08 26.21
CA LEU A 543 -4.39 40.78 26.60
C LEU A 543 -3.31 39.78 27.08
N VAL A 544 -2.05 39.97 26.69
CA VAL A 544 -0.94 39.10 27.08
C VAL A 544 -0.23 39.66 28.33
N THR A 545 0.15 40.93 28.31
CA THR A 545 1.06 41.52 29.32
C THR A 545 0.37 42.34 30.41
N GLY A 546 -0.90 42.70 30.21
CA GLY A 546 -1.63 43.59 31.12
C GLY A 546 -1.28 45.07 30.98
N HIS A 547 -0.47 45.45 30.00
CA HIS A 547 -0.06 46.84 29.78
C HIS A 547 -1.23 47.76 29.45
N CYS A 548 -1.37 48.89 30.12
CA CYS A 548 -2.38 49.89 29.75
C CYS A 548 -1.93 50.68 28.50
N GLU A 549 -2.22 50.19 27.29
CA GLU A 549 -1.79 50.82 26.02
C GLU A 549 -2.36 52.23 25.81
N GLY A 550 -3.55 52.50 26.36
CA GLY A 550 -4.17 53.84 26.38
C GLY A 550 -3.57 54.79 27.43
N GLY A 551 -2.57 54.33 28.18
CA GLY A 551 -2.00 55.01 29.34
C GLY A 551 -2.88 54.94 30.59
N CYS A 552 -2.45 55.67 31.61
CA CYS A 552 -3.06 55.79 32.93
C CYS A 552 -3.96 57.01 33.03
N ILE A 553 -5.06 56.87 33.78
CA ILE A 553 -5.87 58.00 34.20
C ILE A 553 -5.04 58.96 35.08
N SER A 554 -5.53 60.19 35.26
CA SER A 554 -4.80 61.21 36.02
C SER A 554 -4.39 60.73 37.41
N GLY A 555 -3.19 61.08 37.86
CA GLY A 555 -2.68 60.73 39.19
C GLY A 555 -2.02 59.36 39.30
N TRP A 556 -1.91 58.63 38.18
CA TRP A 556 -1.32 57.29 38.13
C TRP A 556 -0.31 57.16 36.98
N THR A 557 0.67 56.26 37.16
CA THR A 557 1.71 55.89 36.20
C THR A 557 2.14 54.43 36.42
N GLY A 558 3.13 53.97 35.66
CA GLY A 558 3.60 52.60 35.64
C GLY A 558 2.90 51.76 34.57
N HIS A 559 3.50 50.62 34.22
CA HIS A 559 3.01 49.76 33.13
C HIS A 559 1.59 49.21 33.36
N LEU A 560 1.18 49.07 34.63
CA LEU A 560 -0.15 48.61 35.07
C LEU A 560 -0.99 49.74 35.71
N CYS A 561 -0.50 50.99 35.69
CA CYS A 561 -1.14 52.14 36.34
C CYS A 561 -1.41 51.97 37.85
N ASP A 562 -0.54 51.24 38.53
CA ASP A 562 -0.60 50.93 39.96
C ASP A 562 0.25 51.88 40.82
N GLN A 563 1.03 52.76 40.19
CA GLN A 563 1.91 53.71 40.88
C GLN A 563 1.27 55.10 40.91
N ALA A 564 1.24 55.72 42.09
CA ALA A 564 0.78 57.10 42.23
C ALA A 564 1.83 58.09 41.70
N CYS A 565 1.40 59.21 41.10
CA CYS A 565 2.32 60.28 40.75
C CYS A 565 3.00 60.86 41.99
N VAL A 566 4.32 61.07 41.89
CA VAL A 566 5.14 61.73 42.91
C VAL A 566 5.75 62.97 42.27
N GLN A 567 5.57 64.14 42.91
CA GLN A 567 6.05 65.45 42.42
C GLN A 567 5.64 65.74 40.96
N SER A 568 4.55 65.13 40.51
CA SER A 568 3.99 65.19 39.17
C SER A 568 2.48 64.96 39.24
N TYR A 569 1.75 65.32 38.19
CA TYR A 569 0.30 65.24 38.15
C TYR A 569 -0.25 65.07 36.73
N GLY A 570 -1.55 64.78 36.63
CA GLY A 570 -2.25 64.57 35.35
C GLY A 570 -2.11 63.14 34.82
N LYS A 571 -2.62 62.90 33.60
CA LYS A 571 -2.57 61.58 32.95
C LYS A 571 -1.12 61.14 32.77
N ASN A 572 -0.80 59.88 33.06
CA ASN A 572 0.56 59.33 33.03
C ASN A 572 1.60 60.14 33.84
N CYS A 573 1.17 60.99 34.77
CA CYS A 573 2.04 61.94 35.47
C CYS A 573 2.85 62.86 34.53
N MET A 574 2.26 63.22 33.38
CA MET A 574 2.96 63.93 32.30
C MET A 574 3.37 65.36 32.67
N TYR A 575 2.78 65.94 33.72
CA TYR A 575 3.09 67.30 34.19
C TYR A 575 3.83 67.26 35.51
N HIS A 576 4.85 68.10 35.68
CA HIS A 576 5.57 68.22 36.95
C HIS A 576 4.88 69.23 37.87
N CYS A 577 4.91 68.99 39.19
CA CYS A 577 4.47 69.99 40.15
C CYS A 577 5.28 71.28 39.98
N SER A 578 4.62 72.43 40.21
CA SER A 578 5.30 73.73 40.22
C SER A 578 6.51 73.66 41.17
N PRO A 579 7.71 74.14 40.76
CA PRO A 579 8.86 74.19 41.64
C PRO A 579 8.63 75.10 42.86
N TYR A 580 7.60 75.95 42.79
CA TYR A 580 7.19 76.89 43.82
C TYR A 580 6.08 76.35 44.74
N CYS A 581 5.62 75.11 44.55
CA CYS A 581 4.87 74.42 45.60
C CYS A 581 5.83 74.12 46.77
N PHE A 582 5.39 74.30 48.00
CA PHE A 582 6.19 73.91 49.17
C PHE A 582 6.56 72.41 49.10
N GLU A 583 7.86 72.11 49.24
CA GLU A 583 8.46 70.77 49.03
C GLU A 583 8.18 70.10 47.66
N ARG A 584 7.74 70.87 46.65
CA ARG A 584 7.30 70.39 45.33
C ARG A 584 6.15 69.36 45.40
N LYS A 585 5.35 69.41 46.47
CA LYS A 585 4.18 68.54 46.66
C LYS A 585 2.92 69.21 46.11
N CYS A 586 2.33 68.58 45.10
CA CYS A 586 1.06 68.98 44.54
C CYS A 586 0.08 67.80 44.49
N ASP A 587 -1.20 68.09 44.39
CA ASP A 587 -2.25 67.11 44.15
C ASP A 587 -1.97 66.38 42.84
N ARG A 588 -1.88 65.06 42.92
CA ARG A 588 -1.52 64.19 41.78
C ARG A 588 -2.51 64.22 40.62
N PHE A 589 -3.75 64.66 40.83
CA PHE A 589 -4.77 64.69 39.78
C PHE A 589 -4.78 66.02 39.04
N ASN A 590 -4.75 67.14 39.77
CA ASN A 590 -4.95 68.48 39.21
C ASN A 590 -3.77 69.44 39.37
N GLY A 591 -2.70 69.06 40.08
CA GLY A 591 -1.49 69.87 40.22
C GLY A 591 -1.57 71.01 41.22
N THR A 592 -2.64 71.12 42.00
CA THR A 592 -2.80 72.14 43.05
C THR A 592 -1.80 71.91 44.18
N CYS A 593 -1.08 72.95 44.63
CA CYS A 593 -0.09 72.82 45.70
C CYS A 593 -0.79 72.61 47.05
N LEU A 594 -0.46 71.51 47.74
CA LEU A 594 -1.22 71.07 48.93
C LEU A 594 -0.92 71.90 50.18
N THR A 595 0.28 72.45 50.26
CA THR A 595 0.83 73.17 51.43
C THR A 595 1.09 74.65 51.15
N GLY A 596 0.53 75.17 50.05
CA GLY A 596 0.71 76.56 49.62
C GLY A 596 1.97 76.80 48.79
N CYS A 597 2.24 78.09 48.54
CA CYS A 597 3.30 78.57 47.66
C CYS A 597 4.53 79.06 48.43
N THR A 598 5.70 78.93 47.81
CA THR A 598 6.91 79.64 48.25
C THR A 598 6.81 81.14 47.94
N ASP A 599 7.56 81.96 48.68
CA ASP A 599 7.46 83.42 48.67
C ASP A 599 7.39 84.04 47.26
N ASN A 600 6.46 85.00 47.09
CA ASN A 600 6.18 85.78 45.88
C ASN A 600 5.41 85.06 44.76
N PHE A 601 5.01 83.80 44.95
CA PHE A 601 4.08 83.11 44.06
C PHE A 601 2.73 82.85 44.74
N TYR A 602 1.63 82.95 43.99
CA TYR A 602 0.28 82.74 44.50
C TYR A 602 -0.60 82.05 43.46
N GLY A 603 -1.83 81.71 43.85
CA GLY A 603 -2.74 80.88 43.06
C GLY A 603 -2.61 79.39 43.39
N GLU A 604 -3.62 78.60 43.02
CA GLU A 604 -3.73 77.19 43.44
C GLU A 604 -2.56 76.30 42.97
N ARG A 605 -1.86 76.68 41.89
CA ARG A 605 -0.68 75.96 41.39
C ARG A 605 0.64 76.73 41.55
N CYS A 606 0.62 77.86 42.27
CA CYS A 606 1.77 78.73 42.47
C CYS A 606 2.46 79.11 41.15
N ASP A 607 1.64 79.49 40.17
CA ASP A 607 2.03 79.85 38.80
C ASP A 607 1.86 81.36 38.51
N LYS A 608 1.33 82.13 39.46
CA LYS A 608 1.17 83.58 39.35
C LYS A 608 2.18 84.30 40.24
N ASP A 609 2.82 85.33 39.69
CA ASP A 609 3.79 86.20 40.37
C ASP A 609 3.15 87.56 40.69
N VAL A 610 3.38 88.05 41.91
CA VAL A 610 2.79 89.27 42.49
C VAL A 610 3.23 90.56 41.75
N PHE A 611 4.35 90.55 41.02
CA PHE A 611 4.90 91.78 40.42
C PHE A 611 4.36 92.16 39.03
N ARG A 612 3.42 91.39 38.46
CA ARG A 612 2.99 91.59 37.06
C ARG A 612 1.76 92.48 36.84
N GLU A 613 1.14 93.03 37.89
CA GLU A 613 -0.15 93.73 37.80
C GLU A 613 -0.09 95.29 37.80
N GLN A 614 1.09 95.92 37.79
CA GLN A 614 1.22 97.38 37.67
C GLN A 614 2.05 97.82 36.45
N ARG A 615 1.43 97.83 35.27
CA ARG A 615 1.80 98.72 34.14
C ARG A 615 0.59 98.92 33.23
N THR A 616 -0.12 100.03 33.39
CA THR A 616 -1.21 100.47 32.52
C THR A 616 -0.71 101.20 31.27
N ASP A 617 -1.46 101.01 30.18
CA ASP A 617 -1.61 101.81 28.96
C ASP A 617 -0.38 102.17 28.11
N ALA A 618 -0.22 101.40 27.03
CA ALA A 618 0.12 101.95 25.73
C ALA A 618 -0.54 101.13 24.61
N SER A 619 -1.53 101.76 23.98
CA SER A 619 -1.99 101.61 22.59
C SER A 619 -2.11 100.20 22.00
N GLU A 620 -3.36 99.84 21.70
CA GLU A 620 -3.71 98.89 20.65
C GLU A 620 -2.96 99.21 19.35
N LEU A 621 -1.95 98.40 19.04
CA LEU A 621 -1.50 98.21 17.66
C LEU A 621 -1.91 96.80 17.25
N ASN A 622 -3.01 96.74 16.50
CA ASN A 622 -3.46 95.56 15.76
C ASN A 622 -2.34 95.05 14.86
N CYS A 623 -1.59 94.05 15.31
CA CYS A 623 -0.77 93.22 14.44
C CYS A 623 -1.62 92.07 13.91
N THR A 624 -2.33 92.34 12.82
CA THR A 624 -2.88 91.31 11.94
C THR A 624 -1.74 90.53 11.28
N CYS A 625 -1.30 89.42 11.88
CA CYS A 625 -0.53 88.41 11.14
C CYS A 625 -1.50 87.36 10.59
N ARG A 626 -2.03 87.63 9.39
CA ARG A 626 -2.60 86.58 8.53
C ARG A 626 -1.48 85.63 8.06
N PRO A 627 -1.81 84.34 7.87
CA PRO A 627 -0.85 83.24 7.84
C PRO A 627 -0.10 83.16 6.50
N TRP A 628 1.23 83.09 6.55
CA TRP A 628 2.04 82.65 5.42
C TRP A 628 2.77 81.36 5.77
N ILE A 629 2.19 80.30 5.23
CA ILE A 629 2.69 78.96 5.01
C ILE A 629 4.09 79.00 4.36
N ILE A 630 5.15 78.70 5.11
CA ILE A 630 6.44 78.15 4.64
C ILE A 630 7.08 77.50 5.90
N VAL A 631 7.31 76.20 6.08
CA VAL A 631 7.78 75.14 5.20
C VAL A 631 7.05 73.84 5.59
N GLY A 632 5.88 73.62 4.98
CA GLY A 632 5.26 72.31 4.85
C GLY A 632 5.43 71.83 3.42
N ALA A 633 6.66 71.50 3.02
CA ALA A 633 6.96 70.93 1.70
C ALA A 633 8.03 69.83 1.76
N ILE A 634 8.21 69.19 2.93
CA ILE A 634 9.04 67.98 3.08
C ILE A 634 8.30 67.00 4.00
N SER A 635 7.22 66.41 3.51
CA SER A 635 6.79 65.05 3.87
C SER A 635 5.64 64.53 2.98
N LEU A 636 5.52 65.03 1.75
CA LEU A 636 4.68 64.43 0.70
C LEU A 636 5.45 64.25 -0.62
N THR A 637 6.79 64.20 -0.55
CA THR A 637 7.67 63.84 -1.68
C THR A 637 8.54 62.62 -1.39
N ILE A 638 8.52 62.08 -0.17
CA ILE A 638 9.29 60.87 0.21
C ILE A 638 8.45 59.58 0.14
N ASN A 639 7.11 59.67 0.05
CA ASN A 639 6.25 58.49 -0.11
C ASN A 639 5.74 58.23 -1.54
N SER A 640 5.93 59.16 -2.49
CA SER A 640 5.60 58.93 -3.91
C SER A 640 6.77 58.39 -4.73
N LEU A 641 8.01 58.49 -4.24
CA LEU A 641 9.20 57.91 -4.89
C LEU A 641 9.49 56.46 -4.47
N CYS A 642 8.99 55.99 -3.32
CA CYS A 642 9.09 54.58 -2.93
C CYS A 642 8.09 53.66 -3.66
N PHE A 643 6.92 54.17 -4.09
CA PHE A 643 5.95 53.38 -4.86
C PHE A 643 6.32 53.19 -6.34
N ILE A 644 7.12 54.10 -6.92
CA ILE A 644 7.63 53.96 -8.31
C ILE A 644 8.85 53.01 -8.34
N GLY A 645 9.66 52.95 -7.28
CA GLY A 645 10.79 52.02 -7.15
C GLY A 645 10.38 50.56 -6.95
N VAL A 646 9.33 50.28 -6.18
CA VAL A 646 8.85 48.90 -5.95
C VAL A 646 8.09 48.36 -7.18
N SER A 647 7.36 49.22 -7.89
CA SER A 647 6.64 48.83 -9.12
C SER A 647 7.58 48.57 -10.30
N THR A 648 8.70 49.30 -10.41
CA THR A 648 9.71 49.08 -11.47
C THR A 648 10.61 47.87 -11.19
N PHE A 649 10.77 47.47 -9.93
CA PHE A 649 11.44 46.21 -9.56
C PHE A 649 10.55 44.98 -9.80
N ILE A 650 9.26 45.06 -9.50
CA ILE A 650 8.30 43.96 -9.77
C ILE A 650 8.05 43.78 -11.28
N TRP A 651 8.03 44.86 -12.07
CA TRP A 651 7.97 44.78 -13.54
C TRP A 651 9.24 44.14 -14.13
N ARG A 652 10.45 44.49 -13.64
CA ARG A 652 11.72 43.90 -14.12
C ARG A 652 11.91 42.42 -13.78
N VAL A 653 11.26 41.90 -12.74
CA VAL A 653 11.28 40.46 -12.41
C VAL A 653 10.27 39.67 -13.25
N HIS A 654 9.15 40.28 -13.65
CA HIS A 654 8.14 39.61 -14.49
C HIS A 654 8.41 39.65 -16.00
N THR A 655 9.25 40.56 -16.52
CA THR A 655 9.59 40.62 -17.96
C THR A 655 10.86 39.87 -18.36
N LYS A 656 11.52 39.12 -17.47
CA LYS A 656 12.62 38.20 -17.82
C LYS A 656 12.15 36.77 -18.17
N LYS A 657 10.84 36.57 -18.32
CA LYS A 657 10.23 35.28 -18.64
C LYS A 657 9.33 35.36 -19.87
N LEU A 658 9.75 36.05 -20.94
CA LEU A 658 9.18 35.87 -22.28
C LEU A 658 10.11 36.45 -23.35
N GLY A 659 10.65 35.55 -24.20
CA GLY A 659 11.23 35.89 -25.49
C GLY A 659 12.75 36.02 -25.53
N ILE A 660 13.43 35.08 -26.20
CA ILE A 660 13.87 35.27 -27.59
C ILE A 660 14.44 33.95 -28.15
N PHE A 661 13.75 33.51 -29.21
CA PHE A 661 14.18 32.88 -30.47
C PHE A 661 15.23 31.78 -30.58
N THR A 662 14.79 30.79 -31.36
CA THR A 662 15.49 29.82 -32.18
C THR A 662 16.46 30.40 -33.22
N LYS A 663 17.58 29.66 -33.36
CA LYS A 663 18.27 29.17 -34.57
C LYS A 663 19.41 29.98 -35.25
N LEU A 664 20.48 29.19 -35.44
CA LEU A 664 21.51 29.11 -36.51
C LEU A 664 22.84 29.89 -36.37
N GLN A 665 23.86 29.11 -35.97
CA GLN A 665 25.02 28.66 -36.79
C GLN A 665 26.26 29.56 -37.02
N LEU A 666 27.40 28.86 -36.93
CA LEU A 666 28.73 29.06 -37.54
C LEU A 666 29.87 29.76 -36.74
N CYS A 667 30.78 28.87 -36.34
CA CYS A 667 32.23 28.85 -36.58
C CYS A 667 33.19 29.70 -35.73
N SER A 668 34.15 28.97 -35.16
CA SER A 668 35.60 29.15 -35.32
C SER A 668 36.38 29.32 -34.00
N LYS A 669 37.13 28.25 -33.67
CA LYS A 669 38.54 28.17 -33.23
C LYS A 669 39.05 29.14 -32.15
N SER A 670 39.98 28.76 -31.26
CA SER A 670 40.63 27.48 -30.94
C SER A 670 41.56 27.73 -29.75
N ASP A 671 41.99 26.63 -29.14
CA ASP A 671 43.27 26.44 -28.46
C ASP A 671 43.41 27.01 -27.02
N LEU A 672 44.03 26.32 -26.05
CA LEU A 672 44.97 25.20 -26.12
C LEU A 672 45.05 24.55 -24.71
N TYR A 673 44.95 23.20 -24.64
CA TYR A 673 45.76 22.23 -23.86
C TYR A 673 45.94 22.39 -22.33
N THR A 674 46.00 21.36 -21.48
CA THR A 674 45.83 19.89 -21.49
C THR A 674 46.01 19.43 -20.03
N HIS A 675 45.34 18.36 -19.60
CA HIS A 675 45.99 17.15 -19.06
C HIS A 675 44.94 16.03 -18.86
N ALA A 676 45.07 14.99 -19.67
CA ALA A 676 44.55 13.62 -19.55
C ALA A 676 45.35 12.87 -18.45
N GLU A 677 45.01 11.71 -17.85
CA GLU A 677 44.10 10.54 -18.01
C GLU A 677 44.25 9.72 -16.68
N PRO A 678 43.67 8.51 -16.40
CA PRO A 678 43.00 7.53 -17.29
C PRO A 678 41.65 6.95 -16.80
N THR A 679 41.09 6.13 -17.69
CA THR A 679 39.83 5.38 -17.72
C THR A 679 39.68 4.24 -16.69
N ILE A 680 38.43 3.81 -16.44
CA ILE A 680 37.95 2.40 -16.45
C ILE A 680 36.40 2.42 -16.51
N GLU A 681 35.86 1.60 -17.42
CA GLU A 681 34.43 1.33 -17.69
C GLU A 681 33.78 0.42 -16.63
N ASN A 682 32.48 0.61 -16.33
CA ASN A 682 31.46 -0.40 -16.68
C ASN A 682 30.00 0.12 -16.47
N PRO A 683 29.02 -0.42 -17.22
CA PRO A 683 27.66 0.11 -17.34
C PRO A 683 26.62 -0.64 -16.51
N SER A 684 25.51 0.03 -16.18
CA SER A 684 24.24 -0.61 -15.82
C SER A 684 23.07 0.23 -16.32
N HIS A 685 22.51 -0.15 -17.48
CA HIS A 685 21.21 0.35 -17.92
C HIS A 685 20.40 -0.85 -18.43
N TYR A 686 19.43 -1.28 -17.62
CA TYR A 686 18.35 -2.16 -18.08
C TYR A 686 17.24 -1.27 -18.65
N GLN A 687 16.79 -1.61 -19.85
CA GLN A 687 15.60 -1.06 -20.53
C GLN A 687 14.37 -1.88 -20.12
N GLU A 688 13.28 -1.19 -19.79
CA GLU A 688 11.93 -1.76 -19.76
C GLU A 688 11.45 -1.99 -21.20
N LEU A 689 11.00 -3.22 -21.50
CA LEU A 689 10.28 -3.55 -22.73
C LEU A 689 8.78 -3.37 -22.49
N ASP A 690 8.20 -2.47 -23.27
CA ASP A 690 6.78 -2.20 -23.41
C ASP A 690 6.17 -3.23 -24.39
N LEU A 691 5.16 -3.98 -23.95
CA LEU A 691 4.45 -4.98 -24.76
C LEU A 691 3.16 -4.35 -25.32
N GLN A 692 3.25 -3.87 -26.57
CA GLN A 692 2.09 -3.54 -27.38
C GLN A 692 1.50 -4.80 -28.04
N THR A 693 0.18 -4.93 -27.87
CA THR A 693 -0.68 -5.97 -28.42
C THR A 693 -0.90 -5.79 -29.92
N GLU A 694 -0.43 -6.73 -30.73
CA GLU A 694 -0.83 -6.86 -32.13
C GLU A 694 -2.14 -7.63 -32.27
N ARG A 695 -3.00 -7.09 -33.15
CA ARG A 695 -4.33 -7.55 -33.50
C ARG A 695 -4.27 -8.13 -34.91
N SER A 696 -4.30 -9.45 -35.06
CA SER A 696 -4.40 -10.11 -36.36
C SER A 696 -5.82 -10.64 -36.60
N ALA A 697 -6.43 -10.13 -37.67
CA ALA A 697 -7.73 -10.51 -38.19
C ALA A 697 -7.70 -11.86 -38.92
N TYR A 698 -8.67 -12.74 -38.64
CA TYR A 698 -8.96 -13.91 -39.47
C TYR A 698 -10.16 -13.62 -40.37
N GLN A 699 -9.92 -13.70 -41.69
CA GLN A 699 -10.95 -13.73 -42.73
C GLN A 699 -11.51 -15.15 -42.85
N ASN A 700 -12.84 -15.28 -42.86
CA ASN A 700 -13.55 -16.47 -43.29
C ASN A 700 -13.70 -16.48 -44.81
N THR A 701 -13.22 -17.54 -45.45
CA THR A 701 -13.61 -17.92 -46.81
C THR A 701 -14.38 -19.23 -46.77
N THR A 702 -15.65 -19.13 -47.15
CA THR A 702 -16.58 -20.21 -47.50
C THR A 702 -16.19 -20.87 -48.82
N LEU A 703 -16.28 -22.21 -48.91
CA LEU A 703 -16.57 -22.92 -50.16
C LEU A 703 -17.06 -24.36 -49.89
N ARG A 704 -18.31 -24.59 -50.33
CA ARG A 704 -19.12 -25.82 -50.46
C ARG A 704 -19.74 -26.43 -49.21
#